data_AF-A0A1C7LQW0-F1
#
_entry.id   AF-A0A1C7LQW0-F1
#
_cell.length_a   1.000
_cell.length_b   1.000
_cell.length_c   1.000
_cell.angle_alpha   90.00
_cell.angle_beta   90.00
_cell.angle_gamma   90.00
#
_symmetry.space_group_name_H-M   'P 1'
#
loop_
_entity.id
_entity.type
_entity.pdbx_description
1 polymer ?
#
loop_
_entity_poly.entity_id
_entity_poly.type
_entity_poly.pdbx_seq_one_letter_code
_entity_poly.pdbx_strand_id
1 'polypeptide(L)'
;MSNFANQEMALVAVMGLTGSGKTEFVNLVSGSNLPVGDDLEACTKKVALANPCQISGKRVLLIDTPGFDDTEKEQVDVLREIAAFLKESYEGGRKLTGVIYMQRISDNRVSGIARKSFRLFSKICGDDAMKNVVIVTNMWEEVPLQRGQRREHELATKSIFFKDALDHGAQMQHDMVDDHKEPGDTAAGKELRSELEETVQRQRKEIEELQEEIQYLKGKSAKDAELHRQEINALRDTCASLNAQVARVEEQNKKLQSKIDKLESGKILDRILRWAHVSLAPYTKVEESFNLHAVHDLLMYGLDPNALENYDHFIFPGAVPRTFVGSIALASLSYPIIQVASLLEFVSDKADLQVIVRLVLATLNAIGFCLLRRAVSRRFGRPTSVFFVLLTCTQFHLPFWMGRTLPNMFALFPVNLAMYFLLNRGSNSNRPSKSSVHSAIALLTFTAVVFRWPLWPEFYGLYFNVILGKSSDWGVSPFYIYFTSFLPKLLLSSLPLSLIGALLDPRVRALLVQRSHSWRSSVVWDTKNGASWFTLFHCSTLLPPADEPKKRHAVWSTLYSGCCRFAYVQLHRDIPPCTRVDCEYPGGAALSAFNHIYAGQDTGALPALVLIILGRLIYPKVHVHISNLAAQTGASLFLHTHAPPYLPGLPMPQARNWTYDKTEHLSPKALTADPMITHVIAESASAFPARQWAVVGAVDGFDGWRLNRDVASGFKMGLMEGLKGVGRVLEMVRSEKLFILERKG
;
A
#
# COMPACT_ATOMS: atom_id res chain seq x y z
N MET A 1 -21.52 36.64 68.68
CA MET A 1 -22.00 35.97 67.45
C MET A 1 -20.81 35.27 66.81
N SER A 2 -20.48 34.09 67.32
CA SER A 2 -19.17 33.46 67.16
C SER A 2 -19.28 32.07 66.53
N ASN A 3 -18.39 31.80 65.56
CA ASN A 3 -17.93 30.46 65.13
C ASN A 3 -18.80 29.58 64.21
N PHE A 4 -19.44 30.13 63.16
CA PHE A 4 -20.03 29.29 62.10
C PHE A 4 -19.34 29.34 60.73
N ALA A 5 -18.29 30.15 60.57
CA ALA A 5 -17.60 30.30 59.28
C ALA A 5 -16.58 29.19 58.95
N ASN A 6 -16.32 28.27 59.87
CA ASN A 6 -15.23 27.28 59.76
C ASN A 6 -15.69 25.81 59.82
N GLN A 7 -16.98 25.52 59.63
CA GLN A 7 -17.45 24.14 59.52
C GLN A 7 -17.22 23.61 58.10
N GLU A 8 -16.48 22.51 58.02
CA GLU A 8 -16.20 21.76 56.78
C GLU A 8 -17.53 21.31 56.14
N MET A 9 -17.76 21.71 54.89
CA MET A 9 -18.98 21.40 54.15
C MET A 9 -18.86 20.00 53.54
N ALA A 10 -19.78 19.10 53.89
CA ALA A 10 -19.83 17.76 53.30
C ALA A 10 -20.47 17.82 51.90
N LEU A 11 -19.78 17.26 50.91
CA LEU A 11 -20.23 17.23 49.52
C LEU A 11 -20.74 15.83 49.19
N VAL A 12 -22.03 15.70 48.84
CA VAL A 12 -22.66 14.39 48.58
C VAL A 12 -23.29 14.39 47.19
N ALA A 13 -22.95 13.40 46.36
CA ALA A 13 -23.51 13.26 45.02
C ALA A 13 -24.70 12.30 45.01
N VAL A 14 -25.78 12.64 44.30
CA VAL A 14 -26.95 11.78 44.10
C VAL A 14 -26.94 11.24 42.67
N MET A 15 -26.87 9.92 42.53
CA MET A 15 -26.69 9.18 41.28
C MET A 15 -27.76 8.11 41.09
N GLY A 16 -28.00 7.68 39.85
CA GLY A 16 -29.03 6.69 39.51
C GLY A 16 -29.54 6.84 38.09
N LEU A 17 -30.49 5.99 37.68
CA LEU A 17 -31.13 6.07 36.37
C LEU A 17 -32.04 7.31 36.26
N THR A 18 -32.43 7.67 35.04
CA THR A 18 -33.44 8.70 34.77
C THR A 18 -34.78 8.25 35.34
N GLY A 19 -35.52 9.18 35.96
CA GLY A 19 -36.80 8.87 36.60
C GLY A 19 -36.69 8.04 37.89
N SER A 20 -35.52 7.93 38.51
CA SER A 20 -35.34 7.25 39.81
C SER A 20 -35.60 8.14 41.04
N GLY A 21 -36.13 9.36 40.87
CA GLY A 21 -36.45 10.28 41.98
C GLY A 21 -35.28 11.14 42.51
N LYS A 22 -34.17 11.26 41.78
CA LYS A 22 -32.96 12.00 42.22
C LYS A 22 -33.23 13.47 42.57
N THR A 23 -33.78 14.22 41.62
CA THR A 23 -34.03 15.66 41.78
C THR A 23 -35.11 15.93 42.84
N GLU A 24 -36.11 15.05 42.95
CA GLU A 24 -37.14 15.12 43.98
C GLU A 24 -36.56 14.91 45.39
N PHE A 25 -35.73 13.87 45.57
CA PHE A 25 -35.01 13.63 46.82
C PHE A 25 -34.10 14.81 47.19
N VAL A 26 -33.38 15.37 46.22
CA VAL A 26 -32.53 16.55 46.45
C VAL A 26 -33.37 17.75 46.89
N ASN A 27 -34.50 18.02 46.26
CA ASN A 27 -35.39 19.12 46.63
C ASN A 27 -35.98 18.92 48.04
N LEU A 28 -36.44 17.70 48.36
CA LEU A 28 -37.01 17.35 49.66
C LEU A 28 -36.00 17.60 50.81
N VAL A 29 -34.77 17.12 50.64
CA VAL A 29 -33.73 17.20 51.69
C VAL A 29 -33.15 18.61 51.82
N SER A 30 -32.99 19.34 50.70
CA SER A 30 -32.33 20.65 50.70
C SER A 30 -33.28 21.85 50.78
N GLY A 31 -34.58 21.65 50.57
CA GLY A 31 -35.55 22.74 50.37
C GLY A 31 -35.29 23.54 49.08
N SER A 32 -34.56 22.97 48.12
CA SER A 32 -34.30 23.60 46.82
C SER A 32 -35.50 23.46 45.88
N ASN A 33 -35.52 24.29 44.83
CA ASN A 33 -36.54 24.23 43.79
C ASN A 33 -35.89 23.93 42.43
N LEU A 34 -35.20 22.80 42.33
CA LEU A 34 -34.65 22.29 41.07
C LEU A 34 -35.80 21.75 40.20
N PRO A 35 -35.74 21.89 38.87
CA PRO A 35 -36.83 21.45 37.98
C PRO A 35 -37.00 19.93 38.03
N VAL A 36 -38.18 19.48 38.44
CA VAL A 36 -38.61 18.07 38.37
C VAL A 36 -39.54 17.94 37.17
N GLY A 37 -39.25 17.02 36.26
CA GLY A 37 -40.07 16.77 35.08
C GLY A 37 -40.87 15.49 35.22
N ASP A 38 -42.18 15.58 34.98
CA ASP A 38 -43.11 14.43 34.93
C ASP A 38 -43.27 13.86 33.50
N ASP A 39 -42.58 14.47 32.53
CA ASP A 39 -42.64 14.10 31.11
C ASP A 39 -41.74 12.88 30.79
N LEU A 40 -41.98 12.25 29.63
CA LEU A 40 -41.21 11.08 29.16
C LEU A 40 -39.75 11.40 28.79
N GLU A 41 -39.39 12.68 28.70
CA GLU A 41 -38.03 13.15 28.39
C GLU A 41 -37.24 13.51 29.65
N ALA A 42 -35.92 13.28 29.64
CA ALA A 42 -35.05 13.60 30.77
C ALA A 42 -34.99 15.12 31.04
N CYS A 43 -35.46 15.56 32.21
CA CYS A 43 -35.47 16.97 32.62
C CYS A 43 -34.07 17.49 32.99
N THR A 44 -33.33 16.72 33.79
CA THR A 44 -31.99 17.11 34.28
C THR A 44 -30.92 16.79 33.24
N LYS A 45 -30.60 17.77 32.38
CA LYS A 45 -29.59 17.63 31.32
C LYS A 45 -28.16 18.01 31.74
N LYS A 46 -27.94 18.60 32.92
CA LYS A 46 -26.63 19.03 33.44
C LYS A 46 -26.49 18.77 34.94
N VAL A 47 -25.25 18.67 35.43
CA VAL A 47 -24.97 18.59 36.88
C VAL A 47 -25.41 19.89 37.57
N ALA A 48 -26.21 19.79 38.64
CA ALA A 48 -26.74 20.93 39.38
C ALA A 48 -26.44 20.84 40.88
N LEU A 49 -26.25 21.99 41.51
CA LEU A 49 -26.01 22.10 42.95
C LEU A 49 -27.28 22.55 43.66
N ALA A 50 -27.63 21.86 44.73
CA ALA A 50 -28.71 22.26 45.62
C ALA A 50 -28.30 23.42 46.54
N ASN A 51 -29.26 24.06 47.19
CA ASN A 51 -29.01 24.97 48.30
C ASN A 51 -28.32 24.22 49.46
N PRO A 52 -27.29 24.80 50.09
CA PRO A 52 -26.68 24.20 51.27
C PRO A 52 -27.69 24.02 52.40
N CYS A 53 -27.81 22.81 52.93
CA CYS A 53 -28.72 22.47 54.02
C CYS A 53 -27.95 22.02 55.27
N GLN A 54 -28.65 21.96 56.41
CA GLN A 54 -28.11 21.38 57.65
C GLN A 54 -28.78 20.05 57.93
N ILE A 55 -27.98 19.00 58.07
CA ILE A 55 -28.44 17.66 58.43
C ILE A 55 -27.64 17.23 59.66
N SER A 56 -28.34 16.95 60.76
CA SER A 56 -27.73 16.53 62.04
C SER A 56 -26.57 17.42 62.51
N GLY A 57 -26.73 18.74 62.35
CA GLY A 57 -25.73 19.75 62.75
C GLY A 57 -24.52 19.90 61.81
N LYS A 58 -24.47 19.18 60.68
CA LYS A 58 -23.45 19.32 59.63
C LYS A 58 -24.00 20.07 58.43
N ARG A 59 -23.17 20.91 57.81
CA ARG A 59 -23.52 21.61 56.57
C ARG A 59 -23.28 20.70 55.37
N VAL A 60 -24.33 20.40 54.62
CA VAL A 60 -24.31 19.45 53.49
C VAL A 60 -24.66 20.18 52.20
N LEU A 61 -23.93 19.84 51.13
CA LEU A 61 -24.22 20.28 49.78
C LEU A 61 -24.48 19.05 48.90
N LEU A 62 -25.70 18.97 48.36
CA LEU A 62 -26.12 17.89 47.47
C LEU A 62 -25.84 18.26 46.01
N ILE A 63 -25.31 17.30 45.25
CA ILE A 63 -25.10 17.40 43.81
C ILE A 63 -26.15 16.52 43.12
N ASP A 64 -27.02 17.14 42.32
CA ASP A 64 -27.94 16.44 41.44
C ASP A 64 -27.22 16.11 40.12
N THR A 65 -27.35 14.85 39.66
CA THR A 65 -26.66 14.37 38.46
C THR A 65 -27.66 13.90 37.39
N PRO A 66 -27.35 14.10 36.09
CA PRO A 66 -28.14 13.53 35.00
C PRO A 66 -28.16 11.99 35.10
N GLY A 67 -29.24 11.37 34.63
CA GLY A 67 -29.38 9.91 34.64
C GLY A 67 -28.43 9.22 33.66
N PHE A 68 -27.98 8.01 34.01
CA PHE A 68 -27.02 7.22 33.20
C PHE A 68 -27.62 6.54 31.96
N ASP A 69 -28.89 6.77 31.63
CA ASP A 69 -29.66 6.11 30.58
C ASP A 69 -30.37 7.09 29.63
N ASP A 70 -29.88 8.33 29.54
CA ASP A 70 -30.41 9.37 28.65
C ASP A 70 -30.42 8.92 27.16
N THR A 71 -31.51 9.20 26.45
CA THR A 71 -31.71 8.89 25.03
C THR A 71 -30.97 9.85 24.09
N GLU A 72 -30.60 11.05 24.55
CA GLU A 72 -29.90 12.05 23.73
C GLU A 72 -28.37 12.03 23.90
N LYS A 73 -27.85 11.48 25.01
CA LYS A 73 -26.43 11.53 25.38
C LYS A 73 -25.83 10.14 25.56
N GLU A 74 -24.61 9.92 25.06
CA GLU A 74 -23.89 8.69 25.38
C GLU A 74 -23.45 8.68 26.86
N GLN A 75 -23.46 7.51 27.49
CA GLN A 75 -23.08 7.31 28.91
C GLN A 75 -21.68 7.86 29.24
N VAL A 76 -20.79 7.91 28.25
CA VAL A 76 -19.43 8.46 28.35
C VAL A 76 -19.45 9.99 28.54
N ASP A 77 -20.42 10.69 27.95
CA ASP A 77 -20.52 12.15 28.06
C ASP A 77 -21.08 12.57 29.42
N VAL A 78 -22.06 11.82 29.96
CA VAL A 78 -22.55 11.98 31.35
C VAL A 78 -21.40 11.82 32.34
N LEU A 79 -20.56 10.80 32.14
CA LEU A 79 -19.38 10.58 32.97
C LEU A 79 -18.33 11.67 32.85
N ARG A 80 -18.11 12.20 31.64
CA ARG A 80 -17.17 13.30 31.42
C ARG A 80 -17.60 14.56 32.15
N GLU A 81 -18.91 14.83 32.20
CA GLU A 81 -19.47 15.98 32.90
C GLU A 81 -19.30 15.86 34.42
N ILE A 82 -19.63 14.69 34.99
CA ILE A 82 -19.42 14.40 36.41
C ILE A 82 -17.93 14.47 36.78
N ALA A 83 -17.04 13.90 35.96
CA ALA A 83 -15.60 13.93 36.20
C ALA A 83 -15.02 15.35 36.12
N ALA A 84 -15.49 16.18 35.18
CA ALA A 84 -15.09 17.58 35.07
C ALA A 84 -15.50 18.36 36.31
N PHE A 85 -16.74 18.19 36.78
CA PHE A 85 -17.25 18.83 37.99
C PHE A 85 -16.48 18.40 39.26
N LEU A 86 -16.19 17.10 39.41
CA LEU A 86 -15.42 16.59 40.55
C LEU A 86 -13.97 17.08 40.52
N LYS A 87 -13.37 17.21 39.32
CA LYS A 87 -12.02 17.76 39.16
C LYS A 87 -11.96 19.23 39.61
N GLU A 88 -12.89 20.05 39.16
CA GLU A 88 -12.97 21.47 39.57
C GLU A 88 -13.19 21.60 41.09
N SER A 89 -14.04 20.75 41.66
CA SER A 89 -14.27 20.71 43.11
C SER A 89 -13.00 20.32 43.89
N TYR A 90 -12.25 19.35 43.38
CA TYR A 90 -11.01 18.88 44.00
C TYR A 90 -9.88 19.92 43.91
N GLU A 91 -9.75 20.61 42.77
CA GLU A 91 -8.84 21.75 42.60
C GLU A 91 -9.19 22.90 43.56
N GLY A 92 -10.48 23.07 43.86
CA GLY A 92 -11.01 23.97 44.89
C GLY A 92 -10.87 23.46 46.33
N GLY A 93 -10.12 22.37 46.58
CA GLY A 93 -9.84 21.82 47.91
C GLY A 93 -11.02 21.07 48.56
N ARG A 94 -12.11 20.81 47.83
CA ARG A 94 -13.31 20.13 48.33
C ARG A 94 -13.36 18.70 47.84
N LYS A 95 -13.31 17.73 48.76
CA LYS A 95 -13.42 16.31 48.43
C LYS A 95 -14.87 15.84 48.51
N LEU A 96 -15.23 14.92 47.63
CA LEU A 96 -16.52 14.23 47.70
C LEU A 96 -16.57 13.38 48.99
N THR A 97 -17.56 13.64 49.84
CA THR A 97 -17.73 12.99 51.14
C THR A 97 -18.46 11.66 51.03
N GLY A 98 -19.43 11.55 50.12
CA GLY A 98 -20.18 10.31 49.89
C GLY A 98 -21.06 10.37 48.64
N VAL A 99 -21.64 9.22 48.30
CA VAL A 99 -22.55 9.08 47.15
C VAL A 99 -23.83 8.37 47.56
N ILE A 100 -24.96 8.90 47.13
CA ILE A 100 -26.28 8.28 47.26
C ILE A 100 -26.66 7.71 45.89
N TYR A 101 -26.88 6.40 45.80
CA TYR A 101 -27.34 5.73 44.58
C TYR A 101 -28.82 5.37 44.71
N MET A 102 -29.69 5.95 43.89
CA MET A 102 -31.13 5.74 43.96
C MET A 102 -31.62 4.63 43.02
N GLN A 103 -32.48 3.76 43.55
CA GLN A 103 -33.06 2.62 42.84
C GLN A 103 -34.57 2.48 43.13
N ARG A 104 -35.40 2.44 42.09
CA ARG A 104 -36.84 2.18 42.27
C ARG A 104 -37.10 0.73 42.66
N ILE A 105 -37.92 0.51 43.69
CA ILE A 105 -38.37 -0.83 44.09
C ILE A 105 -39.61 -1.28 43.29
N SER A 106 -40.33 -0.33 42.69
CA SER A 106 -41.56 -0.58 41.92
C SER A 106 -41.31 -1.29 40.59
N ASP A 107 -40.10 -1.16 40.03
CA ASP A 107 -39.70 -1.83 38.79
C ASP A 107 -39.89 -3.35 38.87
N ASN A 108 -40.72 -3.89 37.96
CA ASN A 108 -41.01 -5.34 37.92
C ASN A 108 -39.81 -6.21 37.57
N ARG A 109 -38.77 -5.61 36.99
CA ARG A 109 -37.53 -6.28 36.58
C ARG A 109 -36.39 -5.26 36.52
N VAL A 110 -35.20 -5.66 36.97
CA VAL A 110 -33.99 -4.86 36.75
C VAL A 110 -33.55 -5.01 35.29
N SER A 111 -33.67 -3.94 34.52
CA SER A 111 -33.33 -3.93 33.10
C SER A 111 -31.84 -4.24 32.85
N GLY A 112 -31.49 -4.63 31.63
CA GLY A 112 -30.07 -4.80 31.25
C GLY A 112 -29.29 -3.49 31.32
N ILE A 113 -29.96 -2.35 31.11
CA ILE A 113 -29.39 -1.00 31.18
C ILE A 113 -29.09 -0.63 32.64
N ALA A 114 -30.05 -0.88 33.55
CA ALA A 114 -29.88 -0.66 34.99
C ALA A 114 -28.67 -1.43 35.56
N ARG A 115 -28.52 -2.71 35.19
CA ARG A 115 -27.37 -3.54 35.58
C ARG A 115 -26.04 -3.01 35.03
N LYS A 116 -26.01 -2.59 33.77
CA LYS A 116 -24.80 -2.03 33.15
C LYS A 116 -24.41 -0.69 33.80
N SER A 117 -25.41 0.16 34.09
CA SER A 117 -25.23 1.45 34.76
C SER A 117 -24.62 1.27 36.15
N PHE A 118 -25.20 0.42 36.99
CA PHE A 118 -24.65 0.17 38.33
C PHE A 118 -23.24 -0.45 38.30
N ARG A 119 -22.99 -1.39 37.37
CA ARG A 119 -21.66 -1.99 37.21
C ARG A 119 -20.61 -0.95 36.79
N LEU A 120 -20.99 0.01 35.96
CA LEU A 120 -20.13 1.12 35.56
C LEU A 120 -19.84 2.04 36.75
N PHE A 121 -20.87 2.42 37.50
CA PHE A 121 -20.75 3.18 38.74
C PHE A 121 -19.80 2.53 39.76
N SER A 122 -20.03 1.24 40.06
CA SER A 122 -19.20 0.47 41.00
C SER A 122 -17.72 0.47 40.60
N LYS A 123 -17.42 0.32 39.30
CA LYS A 123 -16.05 0.35 38.78
C LYS A 123 -15.38 1.72 38.86
N ILE A 124 -16.16 2.80 38.79
CA ILE A 124 -15.63 4.17 38.82
C ILE A 124 -15.30 4.59 40.24
N CYS A 125 -16.19 4.26 41.18
CA CYS A 125 -15.95 4.53 42.60
C CYS A 125 -14.80 3.68 43.16
N GLY A 126 -14.70 2.41 42.72
CA GLY A 126 -13.71 1.47 43.22
C GLY A 126 -14.06 0.92 44.62
N ASP A 127 -13.40 -0.18 44.99
CA ASP A 127 -13.77 -0.97 46.16
C ASP A 127 -13.55 -0.20 47.48
N ASP A 128 -12.47 0.57 47.59
CA ASP A 128 -12.13 1.34 48.81
C ASP A 128 -13.13 2.46 49.14
N ALA A 129 -13.81 2.99 48.12
CA ALA A 129 -14.77 4.09 48.28
C ALA A 129 -16.21 3.60 48.52
N MET A 130 -16.48 2.30 48.38
CA MET A 130 -17.84 1.74 48.55
C MET A 130 -18.43 1.98 49.93
N LYS A 131 -17.58 2.02 50.98
CA LYS A 131 -18.01 2.37 52.35
C LYS A 131 -18.67 3.75 52.50
N ASN A 132 -18.44 4.65 51.53
CA ASN A 132 -19.04 5.98 51.50
C ASN A 132 -20.25 6.05 50.54
N VAL A 133 -20.75 4.89 50.09
CA VAL A 133 -21.90 4.77 49.19
C VAL A 133 -23.12 4.27 49.98
N VAL A 134 -24.25 4.97 49.82
CA VAL A 134 -25.55 4.54 50.33
C VAL A 134 -26.48 4.29 49.14
N ILE A 135 -27.01 3.08 49.04
CA ILE A 135 -28.01 2.67 48.06
C ILE A 135 -29.39 2.91 48.67
N VAL A 136 -30.17 3.80 48.09
CA VAL A 136 -31.52 4.15 48.56
C VAL A 136 -32.55 3.53 47.62
N THR A 137 -33.47 2.74 48.18
CA THR A 137 -34.62 2.23 47.44
C THR A 137 -35.86 3.07 47.69
N ASN A 138 -36.56 3.53 46.64
CA ASN A 138 -37.73 4.40 46.75
C ASN A 138 -38.95 3.85 45.98
N MET A 139 -40.07 4.59 46.00
CA MET A 139 -41.38 4.22 45.42
C MET A 139 -41.98 2.98 46.10
N TRP A 140 -41.91 2.93 47.43
CA TRP A 140 -42.42 1.82 48.23
C TRP A 140 -43.95 1.81 48.29
N GLU A 141 -44.58 2.96 48.14
CA GLU A 141 -46.02 3.17 48.04
C GLU A 141 -46.65 2.52 46.80
N GLU A 142 -45.87 2.30 45.73
CA GLU A 142 -46.34 1.68 44.49
C GLU A 142 -46.41 0.14 44.56
N VAL A 143 -45.85 -0.47 45.61
CA VAL A 143 -45.80 -1.93 45.75
C VAL A 143 -46.25 -2.40 47.14
N PRO A 144 -46.94 -3.55 47.24
CA PRO A 144 -47.22 -4.15 48.54
C PRO A 144 -45.91 -4.39 49.32
N LEU A 145 -45.88 -4.04 50.61
CA LEU A 145 -44.68 -4.11 51.47
C LEU A 145 -43.95 -5.47 51.38
N GLN A 146 -44.70 -6.57 51.41
CA GLN A 146 -44.14 -7.93 51.28
C GLN A 146 -43.40 -8.15 49.94
N ARG A 147 -43.90 -7.55 48.85
CA ARG A 147 -43.26 -7.62 47.53
C ARG A 147 -42.02 -6.72 47.49
N GLY A 148 -42.09 -5.54 48.08
CA GLY A 148 -40.94 -4.62 48.21
C GLY A 148 -39.79 -5.27 48.99
N GLN A 149 -40.06 -5.81 50.18
CA GLN A 149 -39.08 -6.50 51.02
C GLN A 149 -38.41 -7.69 50.31
N ARG A 150 -39.20 -8.48 49.56
CA ARG A 150 -38.65 -9.59 48.76
C ARG A 150 -37.70 -9.09 47.67
N ARG A 151 -38.04 -7.99 46.99
CA ARG A 151 -37.21 -7.40 45.93
C ARG A 151 -35.93 -6.78 46.49
N GLU A 152 -36.03 -6.09 47.63
CA GLU A 152 -34.88 -5.51 48.32
C GLU A 152 -33.90 -6.61 48.76
N HIS A 153 -34.42 -7.69 49.36
CA HIS A 153 -33.62 -8.86 49.70
C HIS A 153 -32.95 -9.48 48.46
N GLU A 154 -33.66 -9.55 47.33
CA GLU A 154 -33.10 -10.05 46.07
C GLU A 154 -31.98 -9.14 45.53
N LEU A 155 -32.16 -7.82 45.58
CA LEU A 155 -31.17 -6.82 45.19
C LEU A 155 -29.91 -6.89 46.06
N ALA A 156 -30.06 -7.13 47.36
CA ALA A 156 -28.96 -7.24 48.31
C ALA A 156 -28.19 -8.57 48.22
N THR A 157 -28.86 -9.67 47.90
CA THR A 157 -28.25 -11.02 47.98
C THR A 157 -27.67 -11.54 46.67
N LYS A 158 -28.11 -11.05 45.51
CA LYS A 158 -27.61 -11.55 44.22
C LYS A 158 -26.42 -10.72 43.73
N SER A 159 -25.34 -11.40 43.35
CA SER A 159 -24.11 -10.79 42.79
C SER A 159 -24.31 -10.05 41.47
N ILE A 160 -25.40 -10.36 40.75
CA ILE A 160 -25.79 -9.62 39.53
C ILE A 160 -26.35 -8.21 39.83
N PHE A 161 -26.67 -7.92 41.09
CA PHE A 161 -27.22 -6.66 41.56
C PHE A 161 -26.23 -5.96 42.51
N PHE A 162 -26.57 -5.79 43.80
CA PHE A 162 -25.82 -4.92 44.70
C PHE A 162 -24.97 -5.66 45.74
N LYS A 163 -25.04 -7.00 45.78
CA LYS A 163 -24.27 -7.81 46.74
C LYS A 163 -22.79 -7.44 46.77
N ASP A 164 -22.16 -7.28 45.61
CA ASP A 164 -20.74 -6.95 45.50
C ASP A 164 -20.42 -5.61 46.18
N ALA A 165 -21.25 -4.58 45.99
CA ALA A 165 -21.05 -3.28 46.64
C ALA A 165 -21.29 -3.34 48.16
N LEU A 166 -22.29 -4.11 48.60
CA LEU A 166 -22.56 -4.31 50.03
C LEU A 166 -21.43 -5.08 50.73
N ASP A 167 -20.87 -6.10 50.06
CA ASP A 167 -19.71 -6.85 50.56
C ASP A 167 -18.47 -5.94 50.73
N HIS A 168 -18.37 -4.86 49.95
CA HIS A 168 -17.32 -3.83 50.07
C HIS A 168 -17.72 -2.61 50.95
N GLY A 169 -18.80 -2.74 51.74
CA GLY A 169 -19.15 -1.78 52.79
C GLY A 169 -20.18 -0.72 52.40
N ALA A 170 -20.76 -0.77 51.19
CA ALA A 170 -21.91 0.07 50.88
C ALA A 170 -23.10 -0.26 51.79
N GLN A 171 -23.92 0.73 52.11
CA GLN A 171 -25.13 0.53 52.90
C GLN A 171 -26.36 0.56 51.99
N MET A 172 -27.40 -0.19 52.34
CA MET A 172 -28.70 -0.12 51.67
C MET A 172 -29.77 0.33 52.66
N GLN A 173 -30.59 1.30 52.25
CA GLN A 173 -31.72 1.79 53.02
C GLN A 173 -32.96 1.90 52.13
N HIS A 174 -34.12 1.72 52.71
CA HIS A 174 -35.40 2.01 52.07
C HIS A 174 -35.96 3.34 52.53
N ASP A 175 -36.46 4.11 51.57
CA ASP A 175 -37.12 5.39 51.80
C ASP A 175 -38.61 5.13 52.00
N MET A 176 -39.07 5.20 53.25
CA MET A 176 -40.48 5.18 53.62
C MET A 176 -40.87 6.61 53.97
N VAL A 177 -41.72 7.23 53.15
CA VAL A 177 -42.43 8.45 53.55
C VAL A 177 -43.52 8.01 54.52
N ASP A 178 -43.19 7.96 55.81
CA ASP A 178 -44.18 7.76 56.88
C ASP A 178 -44.37 9.07 57.64
N ASP A 179 -45.63 9.52 57.67
CA ASP A 179 -46.10 10.71 58.35
C ASP A 179 -45.78 10.67 59.86
N HIS A 180 -45.23 11.79 60.33
CA HIS A 180 -45.23 12.29 61.71
C HIS A 180 -45.01 11.29 62.86
N LYS A 181 -43.82 11.37 63.51
CA LYS A 181 -43.66 11.35 64.98
C LYS A 181 -42.24 11.66 65.44
N GLU A 182 -42.11 12.65 66.31
CA GLU A 182 -40.90 12.89 67.12
C GLU A 182 -40.91 11.98 68.36
N PRO A 183 -39.79 11.31 68.70
CA PRO A 183 -39.70 10.49 69.91
C PRO A 183 -39.16 11.33 71.06
N GLY A 184 -40.07 11.97 71.78
CA GLY A 184 -39.75 12.72 73.00
C GLY A 184 -40.96 12.76 73.91
N ASP A 185 -41.21 11.66 74.63
CA ASP A 185 -41.87 11.62 75.94
C ASP A 185 -42.34 10.19 76.26
N THR A 186 -41.52 9.42 76.97
CA THR A 186 -42.04 8.38 77.89
C THR A 186 -40.98 7.97 78.92
N ALA A 187 -41.48 7.45 80.05
CA ALA A 187 -40.88 7.38 81.37
C ALA A 187 -39.64 6.46 81.57
N ALA A 188 -38.92 6.07 80.51
CA ALA A 188 -37.73 5.20 80.61
C ALA A 188 -36.41 5.97 80.88
N GLY A 189 -36.45 7.29 81.05
CA GLY A 189 -35.27 8.14 81.31
C GLY A 189 -34.82 8.21 82.78
N LYS A 190 -35.51 7.54 83.71
CA LYS A 190 -35.12 7.50 85.13
C LYS A 190 -34.36 6.24 85.54
N GLU A 191 -34.46 5.14 84.78
CA GLU A 191 -33.69 3.90 85.03
C GLU A 191 -32.26 3.97 84.43
N LEU A 192 -32.09 4.72 83.33
CA LEU A 192 -30.86 4.74 82.52
C LEU A 192 -29.63 5.40 83.20
N ARG A 193 -29.80 5.99 84.39
CA ARG A 193 -28.69 6.65 85.11
C ARG A 193 -27.82 5.67 85.92
N SER A 194 -28.31 4.47 86.19
CA SER A 194 -27.53 3.41 86.85
C SER A 194 -26.74 2.55 85.85
N GLU A 195 -27.29 2.30 84.65
CA GLU A 195 -26.60 1.54 83.59
C GLU A 195 -25.52 2.35 82.86
N LEU A 196 -25.58 3.68 82.92
CA LEU A 196 -24.62 4.57 82.25
C LEU A 196 -23.23 4.53 82.90
N GLU A 197 -23.13 4.32 84.22
CA GLU A 197 -21.83 4.29 84.93
C GLU A 197 -21.05 2.99 84.71
N GLU A 198 -21.74 1.84 84.60
CA GLU A 198 -21.11 0.57 84.20
C GLU A 198 -20.69 0.57 82.72
N THR A 199 -21.52 1.15 81.85
CA THR A 199 -21.22 1.24 80.41
C THR A 199 -20.02 2.16 80.14
N VAL A 200 -19.89 3.26 80.87
CA VAL A 200 -18.75 4.20 80.75
C VAL A 200 -17.42 3.55 81.18
N GLN A 201 -17.43 2.70 82.21
CA GLN A 201 -16.22 1.95 82.61
C GLN A 201 -15.82 0.89 81.57
N ARG A 202 -16.80 0.18 80.99
CA ARG A 202 -16.55 -0.79 79.90
C ARG A 202 -16.00 -0.10 78.64
N GLN A 203 -16.60 1.02 78.26
CA GLN A 203 -16.16 1.83 77.12
C GLN A 203 -14.77 2.45 77.35
N ARG A 204 -14.42 2.85 78.57
CA ARG A 204 -13.06 3.34 78.88
C ARG A 204 -12.00 2.27 78.64
N LYS A 205 -12.28 1.02 79.01
CA LYS A 205 -11.36 -0.10 78.83
C LYS A 205 -11.19 -0.48 77.34
N GLU A 206 -12.30 -0.50 76.59
CA GLU A 206 -12.26 -0.67 75.13
C GLU A 206 -11.52 0.47 74.43
N ILE A 207 -11.65 1.71 74.90
CA ILE A 207 -10.91 2.85 74.34
C ILE A 207 -9.41 2.72 74.57
N GLU A 208 -8.96 2.23 75.74
CA GLU A 208 -7.54 1.98 76.01
C GLU A 208 -6.97 0.86 75.12
N GLU A 209 -7.71 -0.25 74.96
CA GLU A 209 -7.32 -1.36 74.06
C GLU A 209 -7.28 -0.91 72.59
N LEU A 210 -8.28 -0.14 72.13
CA LEU A 210 -8.30 0.44 70.78
C LEU A 210 -7.18 1.47 70.57
N GLN A 211 -6.78 2.22 71.60
CA GLN A 211 -5.65 3.15 71.52
C GLN A 211 -4.32 2.42 71.33
N GLU A 212 -4.10 1.30 72.02
CA GLU A 212 -2.92 0.45 71.81
C GLU A 212 -2.90 -0.16 70.40
N GLU A 213 -4.05 -0.64 69.91
CA GLU A 213 -4.17 -1.19 68.55
C GLU A 213 -3.93 -0.11 67.47
N ILE A 214 -4.46 1.10 67.65
CA ILE A 214 -4.18 2.24 66.76
C ILE A 214 -2.68 2.58 66.78
N GLN A 215 -2.02 2.52 67.93
CA GLN A 215 -0.60 2.82 68.05
C GLN A 215 0.26 1.74 67.35
N TYR A 216 -0.12 0.47 67.48
CA TYR A 216 0.47 -0.64 66.74
C TYR A 216 0.28 -0.50 65.21
N LEU A 217 -0.94 -0.19 64.77
CA LEU A 217 -1.27 0.01 63.35
C LEU A 217 -0.56 1.24 62.76
N LYS A 218 -0.42 2.32 63.51
CA LYS A 218 0.39 3.50 63.10
C LYS A 218 1.86 3.13 62.90
N GLY A 219 2.44 2.32 63.79
CA GLY A 219 3.80 1.82 63.63
C GLY A 219 3.98 0.96 62.38
N LYS A 220 3.01 0.08 62.10
CA LYS A 220 2.99 -0.75 60.88
C LYS A 220 2.85 0.09 59.60
N SER A 221 1.91 1.04 59.58
CA SER A 221 1.69 1.95 58.45
C SER A 221 2.91 2.82 58.16
N ALA A 222 3.62 3.29 59.19
CA ALA A 222 4.86 4.05 59.02
C ALA A 222 5.97 3.19 58.39
N LYS A 223 6.06 1.90 58.76
CA LYS A 223 7.03 0.96 58.20
C LYS A 223 6.73 0.61 56.74
N ASP A 224 5.46 0.41 56.41
CA ASP A 224 5.00 0.16 55.04
C ASP A 224 5.19 1.39 54.14
N ALA A 225 4.96 2.59 54.66
CA ALA A 225 5.21 3.84 53.95
C ALA A 225 6.71 4.06 53.63
N GLU A 226 7.61 3.63 54.52
CA GLU A 226 9.05 3.68 54.27
C GLU A 226 9.49 2.65 53.23
N LEU A 227 8.92 1.43 53.27
CA LEU A 227 9.18 0.39 52.27
C LEU A 227 8.74 0.84 50.86
N HIS A 228 7.53 1.36 50.72
CA HIS A 228 7.05 1.89 49.44
C HIS A 228 7.91 3.06 48.93
N ARG A 229 8.42 3.90 49.83
CA ARG A 229 9.32 5.01 49.45
C ARG A 229 10.65 4.48 48.90
N GLN A 230 11.17 3.39 49.46
CA GLN A 230 12.37 2.72 48.95
C GLN A 230 12.12 2.07 47.58
N GLU A 231 10.98 1.40 47.38
CA GLU A 231 10.61 0.82 46.07
C GLU A 231 10.44 1.88 44.98
N ILE A 232 9.79 3.01 45.29
CA ILE A 232 9.63 4.14 44.37
C ILE A 232 10.99 4.72 43.96
N ASN A 233 11.93 4.83 44.89
CA ASN A 233 13.27 5.31 44.59
C ASN A 233 14.04 4.32 43.70
N ALA A 234 13.97 3.01 43.98
CA ALA A 234 14.58 1.97 43.14
C ALA A 234 13.99 1.93 41.72
N LEU A 235 12.67 2.11 41.58
CA LEU A 235 11.99 2.24 40.29
C LEU A 235 12.44 3.50 39.54
N ARG A 236 12.59 4.63 40.24
CA ARG A 236 13.05 5.88 39.64
C ARG A 236 14.48 5.76 39.08
N ASP A 237 15.37 5.11 39.81
CA ASP A 237 16.75 4.85 39.36
C ASP A 237 16.78 3.92 38.14
N THR A 238 15.91 2.90 38.13
CA THR A 238 15.76 1.98 37.00
C THR A 238 15.24 2.72 35.75
N CYS A 239 14.24 3.59 35.89
CA CYS A 239 13.74 4.43 34.80
C CYS A 239 14.82 5.38 34.25
N ALA A 240 15.64 5.97 35.13
CA ALA A 240 16.76 6.83 34.71
C ALA A 240 17.80 6.04 33.88
N SER A 241 18.17 4.83 34.33
CA SER A 241 19.07 3.95 33.60
C SER A 241 18.50 3.53 32.23
N LEU A 242 17.21 3.21 32.18
CA LEU A 242 16.53 2.81 30.94
C LEU A 242 16.47 3.98 29.94
N ASN A 243 16.13 5.18 30.40
CA ASN A 243 16.13 6.38 29.55
C ASN A 243 17.52 6.69 28.96
N ALA A 244 18.59 6.50 29.75
CA ALA A 244 19.95 6.63 29.26
C ALA A 244 20.32 5.57 28.20
N GLN A 245 19.78 4.35 28.30
CA GLN A 245 19.94 3.33 27.26
C GLN A 245 19.18 3.69 25.98
N VAL A 246 17.94 4.19 26.08
CA VAL A 246 17.14 4.63 24.93
C VAL A 246 17.86 5.74 24.15
N ALA A 247 18.37 6.76 24.85
CA ALA A 247 19.11 7.85 24.21
C ALA A 247 20.35 7.36 23.43
N ARG A 248 21.09 6.39 23.97
CA ARG A 248 22.25 5.77 23.28
C ARG A 248 21.83 5.02 22.01
N VAL A 249 20.72 4.30 22.05
CA VAL A 249 20.17 3.59 20.88
C VAL A 249 19.71 4.57 19.80
N GLU A 250 19.05 5.67 20.18
CA GLU A 250 18.62 6.71 19.25
C GLU A 250 19.81 7.38 18.54
N GLU A 251 20.89 7.66 19.25
CA GLU A 251 22.10 8.24 18.66
C GLU A 251 22.80 7.26 17.70
N GLN A 252 22.90 5.98 18.08
CA GLN A 252 23.40 4.93 17.19
C GLN A 252 22.54 4.79 15.93
N ASN A 253 21.21 4.88 16.05
CA ASN A 253 20.29 4.87 14.92
C ASN A 253 20.49 6.06 13.99
N LYS A 254 20.68 7.28 14.51
CA LYS A 254 21.02 8.47 13.70
C LYS A 254 22.34 8.29 12.93
N LYS A 255 23.38 7.78 13.60
CA LYS A 255 24.68 7.50 12.95
C LYS A 255 24.55 6.43 11.86
N LEU A 256 23.81 5.35 12.09
CA LEU A 256 23.51 4.35 11.06
C LEU A 256 22.71 4.95 9.90
N GLN A 257 21.70 5.79 10.18
CA GLN A 257 20.89 6.45 9.16
C GLN A 257 21.76 7.26 8.20
N SER A 258 22.67 8.08 8.73
CA SER A 258 23.59 8.88 7.92
C SER A 258 24.58 8.05 7.09
N LYS A 259 25.06 6.92 7.61
CA LYS A 259 25.91 5.98 6.88
C LYS A 259 25.13 5.28 5.76
N ILE A 260 23.84 5.02 5.98
CA ILE A 260 22.97 4.38 5.00
C ILE A 260 22.57 5.36 3.88
N ASP A 261 22.33 6.63 4.20
CA ASP A 261 22.09 7.67 3.20
C ASP A 261 23.33 7.90 2.32
N LYS A 262 24.54 7.74 2.88
CA LYS A 262 25.82 7.72 2.12
C LYS A 262 26.02 6.45 1.28
N LEU A 263 25.37 5.33 1.62
CA LEU A 263 25.38 4.07 0.86
C LEU A 263 24.27 4.00 -0.21
N GLU A 264 23.43 5.03 -0.35
CA GLU A 264 22.42 5.15 -1.44
C GLU A 264 23.02 5.42 -2.84
N SER A 265 24.26 5.01 -3.10
CA SER A 265 24.87 4.91 -4.44
C SER A 265 24.11 3.98 -5.39
N GLY A 266 23.18 3.17 -4.88
CA GLY A 266 22.27 2.33 -5.68
C GLY A 266 21.25 3.10 -6.53
N LYS A 267 20.99 4.39 -6.28
CA LYS A 267 20.10 5.22 -7.14
C LYS A 267 20.71 5.46 -8.52
N ILE A 268 22.03 5.54 -8.60
CA ILE A 268 22.78 5.78 -9.83
C ILE A 268 22.86 4.48 -10.64
N LEU A 269 23.19 3.36 -10.00
CA LEU A 269 23.29 2.05 -10.65
C LEU A 269 21.95 1.62 -11.29
N ASP A 270 20.83 1.82 -10.58
CA ASP A 270 19.49 1.52 -11.09
C ASP A 270 19.11 2.45 -12.27
N ARG A 271 19.44 3.74 -12.22
CA ARG A 271 19.21 4.68 -13.35
C ARG A 271 20.06 4.33 -14.58
N ILE A 272 21.35 4.05 -14.39
CA ILE A 272 22.30 3.71 -15.46
C ILE A 272 21.90 2.40 -16.15
N LEU A 273 21.55 1.35 -15.41
CA LEU A 273 21.17 0.05 -15.98
C LEU A 273 19.94 0.14 -16.89
N ARG A 274 18.98 1.02 -16.54
CA ARG A 274 17.72 1.18 -17.28
C ARG A 274 17.88 1.99 -18.55
N TRP A 275 18.67 3.07 -18.48
CA TRP A 275 19.01 3.85 -19.67
C TRP A 275 19.87 3.00 -20.62
N ALA A 276 20.78 2.19 -20.07
CA ALA A 276 21.54 1.22 -20.85
C ALA A 276 20.62 0.25 -21.60
N HIS A 277 19.54 -0.28 -21.01
CA HIS A 277 18.61 -1.17 -21.73
C HIS A 277 17.86 -0.49 -22.87
N VAL A 278 17.45 0.77 -22.73
CA VAL A 278 16.82 1.52 -23.83
C VAL A 278 17.81 1.73 -24.97
N SER A 279 19.07 2.03 -24.66
CA SER A 279 20.13 2.20 -25.66
C SER A 279 20.61 0.88 -26.28
N LEU A 280 20.60 -0.23 -25.54
CA LEU A 280 21.01 -1.57 -26.00
C LEU A 280 19.92 -2.27 -26.82
N ALA A 281 18.67 -1.79 -26.77
CA ALA A 281 17.53 -2.34 -27.50
C ALA A 281 16.67 -1.21 -28.12
N PRO A 282 17.24 -0.41 -29.04
CA PRO A 282 16.60 0.81 -29.53
C PRO A 282 15.38 0.53 -30.43
N TYR A 283 15.28 -0.68 -30.99
CA TYR A 283 14.23 -1.09 -31.91
C TYR A 283 12.96 -1.58 -31.20
N THR A 284 11.85 -1.61 -31.94
CA THR A 284 10.51 -1.82 -31.40
C THR A 284 9.98 -3.21 -31.67
N LYS A 285 9.07 -3.65 -30.79
CA LYS A 285 8.25 -4.83 -31.00
C LYS A 285 6.94 -4.47 -31.69
N VAL A 286 6.36 -5.45 -32.38
CA VAL A 286 5.07 -5.25 -33.07
C VAL A 286 3.96 -4.88 -32.09
N GLU A 287 4.02 -5.38 -30.86
CA GLU A 287 3.06 -5.08 -29.79
C GLU A 287 3.13 -3.64 -29.28
N GLU A 288 4.23 -2.92 -29.58
CA GLU A 288 4.42 -1.50 -29.22
C GLU A 288 3.88 -0.53 -30.28
N SER A 289 3.70 -1.02 -31.52
CA SER A 289 3.42 -0.21 -32.71
C SER A 289 2.25 0.75 -32.51
N PHE A 290 1.10 0.25 -32.04
CA PHE A 290 -0.10 1.06 -31.80
C PHE A 290 0.21 2.30 -30.94
N ASN A 291 0.63 2.10 -29.68
CA ASN A 291 0.83 3.24 -28.79
C ASN A 291 2.00 4.11 -29.22
N LEU A 292 3.04 3.52 -29.83
CA LEU A 292 4.21 4.25 -30.28
C LEU A 292 3.90 5.14 -31.48
N HIS A 293 3.17 4.63 -32.47
CA HIS A 293 2.72 5.40 -33.63
C HIS A 293 1.73 6.47 -33.19
N ALA A 294 0.88 6.19 -32.19
CA ALA A 294 0.01 7.22 -31.63
C ALA A 294 0.82 8.34 -30.99
N VAL A 295 1.90 8.02 -30.26
CA VAL A 295 2.83 9.04 -29.73
C VAL A 295 3.52 9.81 -30.86
N HIS A 296 3.95 9.14 -31.93
CA HIS A 296 4.51 9.79 -33.11
C HIS A 296 3.52 10.81 -33.69
N ASP A 297 2.30 10.39 -33.99
CA ASP A 297 1.29 11.24 -34.62
C ASP A 297 0.90 12.41 -33.72
N LEU A 298 0.79 12.18 -32.40
CA LEU A 298 0.57 13.24 -31.43
C LEU A 298 1.69 14.28 -31.40
N LEU A 299 2.96 13.85 -31.53
CA LEU A 299 4.09 14.78 -31.58
C LEU A 299 4.14 15.55 -32.90
N MET A 300 3.80 14.90 -34.03
CA MET A 300 3.95 15.48 -35.36
C MET A 300 2.76 16.35 -35.78
N TYR A 301 1.54 15.90 -35.48
CA TYR A 301 0.29 16.52 -35.94
C TYR A 301 -0.48 17.23 -34.81
N GLY A 302 -0.26 16.85 -33.55
CA GLY A 302 -0.99 17.39 -32.41
C GLY A 302 -2.43 16.90 -32.32
N LEU A 303 -3.22 17.48 -31.39
CA LEU A 303 -4.57 17.03 -31.04
C LEU A 303 -5.69 17.78 -31.80
N ASP A 304 -5.38 18.52 -32.87
CA ASP A 304 -6.38 19.27 -33.63
C ASP A 304 -7.32 18.30 -34.38
N PRO A 305 -8.65 18.49 -34.32
CA PRO A 305 -9.61 17.62 -35.01
C PRO A 305 -9.32 17.43 -36.51
N ASN A 306 -8.84 18.47 -37.20
CA ASN A 306 -8.51 18.37 -38.63
C ASN A 306 -7.21 17.62 -38.88
N ALA A 307 -6.32 17.56 -37.88
CA ALA A 307 -5.06 16.84 -37.96
C ALA A 307 -5.22 15.34 -37.71
N LEU A 308 -6.32 14.92 -37.07
CA LEU A 308 -6.61 13.51 -36.78
C LEU A 308 -6.68 12.65 -38.04
N GLU A 309 -7.18 13.18 -39.16
CA GLU A 309 -7.26 12.43 -40.44
C GLU A 309 -5.89 11.94 -40.94
N ASN A 310 -4.81 12.61 -40.51
CA ASN A 310 -3.43 12.25 -40.89
C ASN A 310 -2.80 11.18 -39.99
N TYR A 311 -3.53 10.69 -38.97
CA TYR A 311 -3.00 9.68 -38.05
C TYR A 311 -2.90 8.33 -38.76
N ASP A 312 -1.79 7.64 -38.53
CA ASP A 312 -1.51 6.30 -39.07
C ASP A 312 -2.60 5.30 -38.68
N HIS A 313 -3.29 5.54 -37.57
CA HIS A 313 -4.36 4.69 -37.04
C HIS A 313 -5.62 4.62 -37.92
N PHE A 314 -5.84 5.58 -38.82
CA PHE A 314 -6.92 5.49 -39.81
C PHE A 314 -6.55 4.58 -40.99
N ILE A 315 -5.25 4.45 -41.27
CA ILE A 315 -4.73 3.57 -42.32
C ILE A 315 -4.49 2.16 -41.75
N PHE A 316 -3.96 2.08 -40.52
CA PHE A 316 -3.62 0.86 -39.79
C PHE A 316 -4.18 0.89 -38.36
N PRO A 317 -5.47 0.54 -38.15
CA PRO A 317 -6.12 0.62 -36.84
C PRO A 317 -5.59 -0.39 -35.79
N GLY A 318 -4.68 -1.30 -36.20
CA GLY A 318 -4.18 -2.38 -35.37
C GLY A 318 -5.19 -3.52 -35.18
N ALA A 319 -4.70 -4.69 -34.75
CA ALA A 319 -5.57 -5.87 -34.60
C ALA A 319 -6.60 -5.71 -33.48
N VAL A 320 -6.26 -4.99 -32.40
CA VAL A 320 -7.10 -4.85 -31.20
C VAL A 320 -7.21 -3.39 -30.81
N PRO A 321 -8.42 -2.85 -30.58
CA PRO A 321 -8.59 -1.47 -30.17
C PRO A 321 -7.93 -1.22 -28.81
N ARG A 322 -7.19 -0.10 -28.70
CA ARG A 322 -6.54 0.34 -27.45
C ARG A 322 -6.84 1.81 -27.19
N THR A 323 -6.67 2.22 -25.94
CA THR A 323 -6.82 3.61 -25.51
C THR A 323 -5.65 4.49 -25.98
N PHE A 324 -5.93 5.74 -26.35
CA PHE A 324 -4.90 6.76 -26.62
C PHE A 324 -4.44 7.48 -25.34
N VAL A 325 -5.09 7.28 -24.20
CA VAL A 325 -4.80 8.01 -22.95
C VAL A 325 -3.32 7.90 -22.54
N GLY A 326 -2.74 6.69 -22.66
CA GLY A 326 -1.32 6.48 -22.36
C GLY A 326 -0.39 7.22 -23.33
N SER A 327 -0.69 7.17 -24.63
CA SER A 327 0.08 7.84 -25.67
C SER A 327 0.01 9.36 -25.57
N ILE A 328 -1.17 9.92 -25.27
CA ILE A 328 -1.35 11.36 -25.04
C ILE A 328 -0.51 11.82 -23.85
N ALA A 329 -0.58 11.10 -22.72
CA ALA A 329 0.20 11.44 -21.53
C ALA A 329 1.71 11.37 -21.82
N LEU A 330 2.16 10.34 -22.53
CA LEU A 330 3.58 10.15 -22.84
C LEU A 330 4.11 11.18 -23.85
N ALA A 331 3.36 11.50 -24.90
CA ALA A 331 3.71 12.55 -25.85
C ALA A 331 3.82 13.91 -25.15
N SER A 332 2.84 14.24 -24.30
CA SER A 332 2.82 15.49 -23.52
C SER A 332 4.01 15.61 -22.56
N LEU A 333 4.38 14.52 -21.89
CA LEU A 333 5.55 14.49 -20.99
C LEU A 333 6.88 14.52 -21.75
N SER A 334 6.92 13.94 -22.96
CA SER A 334 8.14 13.86 -23.77
C SER A 334 8.41 15.16 -24.51
N TYR A 335 7.38 15.90 -24.92
CA TYR A 335 7.51 17.13 -25.70
C TYR A 335 8.49 18.16 -25.11
N PRO A 336 8.38 18.61 -23.83
CA PRO A 336 9.32 19.58 -23.28
C PRO A 336 10.75 19.02 -23.19
N ILE A 337 10.91 17.71 -22.97
CA ILE A 337 12.22 17.06 -22.90
C ILE A 337 12.86 17.01 -24.29
N ILE A 338 12.06 16.74 -25.32
CA ILE A 338 12.50 16.78 -26.73
C ILE A 338 12.93 18.20 -27.11
N GLN A 339 12.17 19.22 -26.72
CA GLN A 339 12.53 20.63 -27.00
C GLN A 339 13.88 20.99 -26.37
N VAL A 340 14.09 20.63 -25.10
CA VAL A 340 15.38 20.85 -24.42
C VAL A 340 16.50 20.04 -25.07
N ALA A 341 16.27 18.78 -25.43
CA ALA A 341 17.26 17.94 -26.10
C ALA A 341 17.62 18.47 -27.50
N SER A 342 16.65 19.00 -28.23
CA SER A 342 16.85 19.64 -29.54
C SER A 342 17.66 20.94 -29.42
N LEU A 343 17.40 21.75 -28.39
CA LEU A 343 18.17 22.97 -28.11
C LEU A 343 19.64 22.67 -27.74
N LEU A 344 19.89 21.50 -27.15
CA LEU A 344 21.24 21.02 -26.81
C LEU A 344 21.89 20.20 -27.94
N GLU A 345 21.28 20.16 -29.13
CA GLU A 345 21.76 19.41 -30.30
C GLU A 345 21.93 17.90 -30.04
N PHE A 346 21.19 17.35 -29.08
CA PHE A 346 21.17 15.90 -28.80
C PHE A 346 20.17 15.12 -29.66
N VAL A 347 19.40 15.80 -30.52
CA VAL A 347 18.41 15.17 -31.40
C VAL A 347 18.78 15.48 -32.85
N SER A 348 19.11 14.44 -33.60
CA SER A 348 19.50 14.53 -35.01
C SER A 348 18.35 14.12 -35.93
N ASP A 349 17.62 13.08 -35.56
CA ASP A 349 16.54 12.53 -36.40
C ASP A 349 15.32 12.07 -35.58
N LYS A 350 14.36 11.44 -36.27
CA LYS A 350 13.16 10.89 -35.62
C LYS A 350 13.45 9.64 -34.79
N ALA A 351 14.50 8.89 -35.07
CA ALA A 351 14.85 7.71 -34.29
C ALA A 351 15.31 8.11 -32.87
N ASP A 352 16.00 9.25 -32.74
CA ASP A 352 16.33 9.84 -31.45
C ASP A 352 15.09 10.21 -30.62
N LEU A 353 14.02 10.69 -31.27
CA LEU A 353 12.75 10.95 -30.59
C LEU A 353 12.15 9.70 -29.96
N GLN A 354 12.21 8.56 -30.67
CA GLN A 354 11.76 7.28 -30.13
C GLN A 354 12.55 6.89 -28.88
N VAL A 355 13.87 7.09 -28.89
CA VAL A 355 14.72 6.83 -27.71
C VAL A 355 14.30 7.72 -26.54
N ILE A 356 14.08 9.02 -26.77
CA ILE A 356 13.64 9.95 -25.73
C ILE A 356 12.28 9.53 -25.15
N VAL A 357 11.28 9.26 -26.00
CA VAL A 357 9.94 8.80 -25.57
C VAL A 357 10.05 7.57 -24.68
N ARG A 358 10.90 6.60 -25.05
CA ARG A 358 11.14 5.38 -24.26
C ARG A 358 11.85 5.66 -22.94
N LEU A 359 12.83 6.57 -22.93
CA LEU A 359 13.52 7.01 -21.71
C LEU A 359 12.57 7.71 -20.73
N VAL A 360 11.62 8.49 -21.24
CA VAL A 360 10.58 9.14 -20.42
C VAL A 360 9.68 8.10 -19.78
N LEU A 361 9.16 7.14 -20.55
CA LEU A 361 8.33 6.05 -20.01
C LEU A 361 9.09 5.19 -18.99
N ALA A 362 10.34 4.82 -19.30
CA ALA A 362 11.20 4.09 -18.38
C ALA A 362 11.43 4.88 -17.09
N THR A 363 11.64 6.19 -17.18
CA THR A 363 11.84 7.06 -16.02
C THR A 363 10.57 7.16 -15.16
N LEU A 364 9.39 7.27 -15.78
CA LEU A 364 8.12 7.26 -15.06
C LEU A 364 7.93 5.95 -14.29
N ASN A 365 8.11 4.81 -14.95
CA ASN A 365 8.03 3.49 -14.31
C ASN A 365 9.07 3.32 -13.20
N ALA A 366 10.29 3.80 -13.41
CA ALA A 366 11.34 3.82 -12.40
C ALA A 366 10.96 4.60 -11.14
N ILE A 367 10.29 5.75 -11.27
CA ILE A 367 9.79 6.52 -10.14
C ILE A 367 8.79 5.68 -9.32
N GLY A 368 7.86 4.98 -10.00
CA GLY A 368 6.93 4.05 -9.34
C GLY A 368 7.64 2.99 -8.50
N PHE A 369 8.69 2.36 -9.04
CA PHE A 369 9.50 1.39 -8.30
C PHE A 369 10.28 2.00 -7.14
N CYS A 370 10.79 3.23 -7.30
CA CYS A 370 11.47 3.93 -6.20
C CYS A 370 10.52 4.21 -5.03
N LEU A 371 9.26 4.58 -5.32
CA LEU A 371 8.22 4.73 -4.30
C LEU A 371 7.93 3.39 -3.61
N LEU A 372 7.77 2.33 -4.39
CA LEU A 372 7.51 0.99 -3.86
C LEU A 372 8.67 0.49 -2.98
N ARG A 373 9.92 0.66 -3.41
CA ARG A 373 11.13 0.38 -2.60
C ARG A 373 11.09 1.11 -1.26
N ARG A 374 10.74 2.40 -1.25
CA ARG A 374 10.63 3.19 -0.01
C ARG A 374 9.55 2.62 0.91
N ALA A 375 8.40 2.23 0.37
CA ALA A 375 7.34 1.58 1.15
C ALA A 375 7.79 0.24 1.74
N VAL A 376 8.45 -0.62 0.93
CA VAL A 376 9.02 -1.90 1.37
C VAL A 376 10.05 -1.68 2.48
N SER A 377 10.94 -0.71 2.34
CA SER A 377 11.95 -0.40 3.36
C SER A 377 11.33 0.06 4.67
N ARG A 378 10.25 0.86 4.62
CA ARG A 378 9.55 1.33 5.82
C ARG A 378 8.78 0.19 6.50
N ARG A 379 8.17 -0.71 5.72
CA ARG A 379 7.29 -1.76 6.24
C ARG A 379 8.03 -3.00 6.73
N PHE A 380 9.05 -3.43 5.98
CA PHE A 380 9.75 -4.71 6.15
C PHE A 380 11.26 -4.55 6.44
N GLY A 381 11.73 -3.31 6.60
CA GLY A 381 13.12 -3.00 6.88
C GLY A 381 14.03 -2.95 5.64
N ARG A 382 15.23 -2.42 5.86
CA ARG A 382 16.23 -2.16 4.80
C ARG A 382 16.74 -3.42 4.09
N PRO A 383 17.06 -4.54 4.78
CA PRO A 383 17.54 -5.74 4.09
C PRO A 383 16.55 -6.22 3.04
N THR A 384 15.25 -6.28 3.39
CA THR A 384 14.17 -6.65 2.48
C THR A 384 14.08 -5.71 1.28
N SER A 385 14.24 -4.40 1.49
CA SER A 385 14.28 -3.42 0.39
C SER A 385 15.47 -3.58 -0.54
N VAL A 386 16.63 -4.01 -0.03
CA VAL A 386 17.82 -4.26 -0.87
C VAL A 386 17.59 -5.51 -1.72
N PHE A 387 17.08 -6.60 -1.13
CA PHE A 387 16.70 -7.80 -1.88
C PHE A 387 15.64 -7.54 -2.94
N PHE A 388 14.63 -6.73 -2.62
CA PHE A 388 13.62 -6.30 -3.58
C PHE A 388 14.27 -5.69 -4.81
N VAL A 389 15.17 -4.71 -4.63
CA VAL A 389 15.87 -4.08 -5.76
C VAL A 389 16.78 -5.05 -6.51
N LEU A 390 17.55 -5.88 -5.82
CA LEU A 390 18.41 -6.87 -6.47
C LEU A 390 17.59 -7.84 -7.33
N LEU A 391 16.46 -8.32 -6.82
CA LEU A 391 15.59 -9.23 -7.55
C LEU A 391 14.92 -8.53 -8.75
N THR A 392 14.46 -7.30 -8.57
CA THR A 392 13.85 -6.48 -9.63
C THR A 392 14.86 -6.13 -10.75
N CYS A 393 16.11 -5.76 -10.41
CA CYS A 393 17.13 -5.41 -11.39
C CYS A 393 17.76 -6.63 -12.10
N THR A 394 17.73 -7.82 -11.49
CA THR A 394 18.30 -9.05 -12.09
C THR A 394 17.31 -9.80 -12.98
N GLN A 395 16.02 -9.44 -12.94
CA GLN A 395 15.04 -9.94 -13.88
C GLN A 395 15.27 -9.32 -15.25
N PHE A 396 15.25 -10.12 -16.31
CA PHE A 396 15.27 -9.62 -17.68
C PHE A 396 14.03 -8.75 -17.98
N HIS A 397 12.85 -9.25 -17.60
CA HIS A 397 11.57 -8.71 -18.05
C HIS A 397 11.38 -7.24 -17.69
N LEU A 398 11.55 -6.88 -16.42
CA LEU A 398 11.18 -5.53 -16.01
C LEU A 398 12.09 -4.44 -16.58
N PRO A 399 13.43 -4.49 -16.43
CA PRO A 399 14.33 -3.49 -17.02
C PRO A 399 14.23 -3.43 -18.54
N PHE A 400 13.99 -4.56 -19.19
CA PHE A 400 13.83 -4.64 -20.64
C PHE A 400 12.53 -3.99 -21.14
N TRP A 401 11.40 -4.27 -20.48
CA TRP A 401 10.08 -3.83 -20.93
C TRP A 401 9.70 -2.43 -20.43
N MET A 402 10.31 -1.90 -19.36
CA MET A 402 9.81 -0.69 -18.71
C MET A 402 9.80 0.59 -19.55
N GLY A 403 10.62 0.66 -20.60
CA GLY A 403 10.64 1.77 -21.55
C GLY A 403 9.81 1.53 -22.81
N ARG A 404 9.31 0.31 -23.02
CA ARG A 404 8.57 -0.08 -24.22
C ARG A 404 7.10 0.32 -24.10
N THR A 405 6.51 0.85 -25.17
CA THR A 405 5.16 1.46 -25.17
C THR A 405 4.03 0.43 -25.22
N LEU A 406 4.11 -0.59 -24.36
CA LEU A 406 3.05 -1.58 -24.20
C LEU A 406 1.96 -1.06 -23.26
N PRO A 407 0.68 -1.45 -23.45
CA PRO A 407 -0.41 -1.10 -22.52
C PRO A 407 -0.08 -1.42 -21.05
N ASN A 408 0.58 -2.57 -20.82
CA ASN A 408 1.01 -2.99 -19.49
C ASN A 408 2.04 -2.03 -18.86
N MET A 409 2.91 -1.43 -19.67
CA MET A 409 3.95 -0.50 -19.20
C MET A 409 3.39 0.89 -18.92
N PHE A 410 2.31 1.29 -19.60
CA PHE A 410 1.52 2.47 -19.21
C PHE A 410 0.77 2.24 -17.89
N ALA A 411 0.20 1.04 -17.71
CA ALA A 411 -0.51 0.64 -16.49
C ALA A 411 0.43 0.45 -15.28
N LEU A 412 1.72 0.21 -15.50
CA LEU A 412 2.67 -0.16 -14.46
C LEU A 412 2.88 0.95 -13.42
N PHE A 413 2.99 2.21 -13.86
CA PHE A 413 3.14 3.35 -12.93
C PHE A 413 1.95 3.52 -11.97
N PRO A 414 0.68 3.64 -12.43
CA PRO A 414 -0.45 3.79 -11.51
C PRO A 414 -0.67 2.55 -10.63
N VAL A 415 -0.36 1.34 -11.11
CA VAL A 415 -0.36 0.13 -10.27
C VAL A 415 0.68 0.22 -9.16
N ASN A 416 1.92 0.61 -9.49
CA ASN A 416 2.98 0.78 -8.49
C ASN A 416 2.62 1.87 -7.46
N LEU A 417 1.95 2.94 -7.90
CA LEU A 417 1.45 3.99 -7.02
C LEU A 417 0.32 3.49 -6.10
N ALA A 418 -0.61 2.69 -6.61
CA ALA A 418 -1.64 2.04 -5.81
C ALA A 418 -1.01 1.11 -4.76
N MET A 419 -0.03 0.29 -5.16
CA MET A 419 0.71 -0.59 -4.25
C MET A 419 1.47 0.21 -3.19
N TYR A 420 2.06 1.35 -3.57
CA TYR A 420 2.67 2.27 -2.63
C TYR A 420 1.68 2.74 -1.57
N PHE A 421 0.46 3.16 -1.93
CA PHE A 421 -0.55 3.57 -0.93
C PHE A 421 -0.94 2.43 0.03
N LEU A 422 -0.97 1.19 -0.44
CA LEU A 422 -1.29 0.04 0.41
C LEU A 422 -0.15 -0.35 1.36
N LEU A 423 1.11 -0.19 0.91
CA LEU A 423 2.29 -0.66 1.62
C LEU A 423 3.00 0.43 2.46
N ASN A 424 2.84 1.71 2.11
CA ASN A 424 3.51 2.81 2.79
C ASN A 424 2.89 3.10 4.16
N ARG A 425 3.22 2.25 5.13
CA ARG A 425 2.79 2.36 6.53
C ARG A 425 3.89 1.91 7.48
N GLY A 426 3.81 2.37 8.74
CA GLY A 426 4.75 1.98 9.79
C GLY A 426 4.75 0.47 10.06
N SER A 427 5.86 -0.06 10.58
CA SER A 427 6.06 -1.49 10.84
C SER A 427 4.98 -2.11 11.74
N ASN A 428 4.46 -1.32 12.68
CA ASN A 428 3.51 -1.77 13.71
C ASN A 428 2.04 -1.61 13.25
N SER A 429 1.80 -1.10 12.05
CA SER A 429 0.45 -0.90 11.52
C SER A 429 -0.06 -2.14 10.78
N ASN A 430 -1.11 -2.75 11.34
CA ASN A 430 -1.73 -3.94 10.79
C ASN A 430 -2.61 -3.66 9.56
N ARG A 431 -3.16 -2.44 9.40
CA ARG A 431 -4.07 -2.10 8.30
C ARG A 431 -3.73 -0.74 7.66
N PRO A 432 -3.86 -0.60 6.33
CA PRO A 432 -3.71 0.69 5.67
C PRO A 432 -4.88 1.64 6.03
N SER A 433 -4.67 2.95 5.90
CA SER A 433 -5.71 3.94 6.17
C SER A 433 -6.87 3.81 5.16
N LYS A 434 -8.10 4.16 5.58
CA LYS A 434 -9.27 4.11 4.67
C LYS A 434 -9.04 4.96 3.41
N SER A 435 -8.45 6.14 3.54
CA SER A 435 -8.12 7.02 2.42
C SER A 435 -7.11 6.39 1.45
N SER A 436 -6.06 5.74 1.99
CA SER A 436 -5.07 5.03 1.17
C SER A 436 -5.68 3.85 0.43
N VAL A 437 -6.61 3.12 1.06
CA VAL A 437 -7.34 2.01 0.42
C VAL A 437 -8.24 2.52 -0.70
N HIS A 438 -9.02 3.57 -0.47
CA HIS A 438 -9.87 4.17 -1.51
C HIS A 438 -9.03 4.69 -2.68
N SER A 439 -7.93 5.38 -2.40
CA SER A 439 -7.02 5.88 -3.44
C SER A 439 -6.40 4.74 -4.25
N ALA A 440 -5.98 3.66 -3.60
CA ALA A 440 -5.44 2.48 -4.28
C ALA A 440 -6.49 1.79 -5.14
N ILE A 441 -7.71 1.59 -4.63
CA ILE A 441 -8.82 0.98 -5.39
C ILE A 441 -9.17 1.87 -6.59
N ALA A 442 -9.32 3.18 -6.40
CA ALA A 442 -9.63 4.11 -7.48
C ALA A 442 -8.57 4.06 -8.58
N LEU A 443 -7.28 4.05 -8.22
CA LEU A 443 -6.18 3.92 -9.20
C LEU A 443 -6.20 2.58 -9.92
N LEU A 444 -6.44 1.47 -9.22
CA LEU A 444 -6.52 0.15 -9.84
C LEU A 444 -7.73 0.02 -10.76
N THR A 445 -8.89 0.54 -10.35
CA THR A 445 -10.10 0.57 -11.18
C THR A 445 -9.90 1.43 -12.40
N PHE A 446 -9.37 2.65 -12.25
CA PHE A 446 -9.00 3.51 -13.38
C PHE A 446 -8.05 2.78 -14.33
N THR A 447 -7.00 2.18 -13.80
CA THR A 447 -5.99 1.48 -14.62
C THR A 447 -6.61 0.31 -15.39
N ALA A 448 -7.47 -0.48 -14.73
CA ALA A 448 -8.17 -1.59 -15.35
C ALA A 448 -9.16 -1.12 -16.42
N VAL A 449 -9.92 -0.07 -16.17
CA VAL A 449 -10.89 0.44 -17.14
C VAL A 449 -10.18 1.04 -18.36
N VAL A 450 -9.16 1.87 -18.14
CA VAL A 450 -8.50 2.61 -19.23
C VAL A 450 -7.55 1.73 -20.02
N PHE A 451 -6.69 0.96 -19.36
CA PHE A 451 -5.64 0.19 -20.04
C PHE A 451 -6.00 -1.28 -20.26
N ARG A 452 -7.12 -1.78 -19.68
CA ARG A 452 -7.48 -3.21 -19.73
C ARG A 452 -8.91 -3.52 -20.24
N TRP A 453 -9.83 -2.56 -20.39
CA TRP A 453 -11.27 -2.83 -20.68
C TRP A 453 -11.80 -2.17 -21.97
N PRO A 454 -12.70 -2.81 -22.78
CA PRO A 454 -12.91 -4.24 -22.98
C PRO A 454 -12.89 -4.66 -24.47
N LEU A 455 -12.16 -5.71 -24.75
CA LEU A 455 -12.60 -6.82 -25.60
C LEU A 455 -11.78 -7.94 -25.01
N TRP A 456 -12.42 -8.94 -24.41
CA TRP A 456 -11.77 -10.11 -23.81
C TRP A 456 -10.55 -10.50 -24.68
N PRO A 457 -9.32 -10.06 -24.34
CA PRO A 457 -8.24 -10.00 -25.32
C PRO A 457 -7.85 -11.38 -25.83
N GLU A 458 -8.13 -12.39 -25.01
CA GLU A 458 -7.97 -13.80 -25.30
C GLU A 458 -9.07 -14.33 -26.19
N PHE A 459 -10.32 -13.89 -26.07
CA PHE A 459 -11.37 -14.23 -27.03
C PHE A 459 -11.20 -13.49 -28.33
N TYR A 460 -10.79 -12.22 -28.30
CA TYR A 460 -10.46 -11.52 -29.53
C TYR A 460 -9.21 -12.14 -30.17
N GLY A 461 -8.21 -12.51 -29.40
CA GLY A 461 -7.03 -13.23 -29.87
C GLY A 461 -7.35 -14.64 -30.36
N LEU A 462 -8.29 -15.34 -29.74
CA LEU A 462 -8.78 -16.66 -30.18
C LEU A 462 -9.67 -16.52 -31.43
N TYR A 463 -10.55 -15.53 -31.47
CA TYR A 463 -11.34 -15.18 -32.64
C TYR A 463 -10.42 -14.83 -33.82
N PHE A 464 -9.45 -13.94 -33.61
CA PHE A 464 -8.50 -13.52 -34.63
C PHE A 464 -7.59 -14.67 -35.10
N ASN A 465 -6.98 -15.41 -34.18
CA ASN A 465 -6.03 -16.45 -34.57
C ASN A 465 -6.70 -17.76 -34.98
N VAL A 466 -7.72 -18.21 -34.25
CA VAL A 466 -8.37 -19.51 -34.43
C VAL A 466 -9.58 -19.43 -35.36
N ILE A 467 -10.46 -18.44 -35.21
CA ILE A 467 -11.68 -18.33 -36.03
C ILE A 467 -11.39 -17.67 -37.38
N LEU A 468 -10.63 -16.58 -37.42
CA LEU A 468 -10.21 -15.92 -38.68
C LEU A 468 -8.98 -16.59 -39.31
N GLY A 469 -8.44 -17.64 -38.69
CA GLY A 469 -7.32 -18.43 -39.21
C GLY A 469 -5.98 -17.69 -39.27
N LYS A 470 -5.86 -16.47 -38.72
CA LYS A 470 -4.69 -15.62 -38.90
C LYS A 470 -3.40 -16.16 -38.28
N SER A 471 -3.44 -17.19 -37.44
CA SER A 471 -2.22 -17.82 -36.89
C SER A 471 -1.36 -18.55 -37.93
N SER A 472 -1.93 -18.97 -39.08
CA SER A 472 -1.14 -19.61 -40.15
C SER A 472 -0.16 -18.64 -40.81
N ASP A 473 -0.50 -17.35 -40.80
CA ASP A 473 0.29 -16.29 -41.45
C ASP A 473 1.63 -16.03 -40.72
N TRP A 474 1.79 -16.57 -39.51
CA TRP A 474 2.97 -16.40 -38.63
C TRP A 474 3.78 -17.69 -38.42
N GLY A 475 3.37 -18.79 -39.06
CA GLY A 475 3.96 -20.13 -38.85
C GLY A 475 3.51 -20.81 -37.56
N VAL A 476 3.57 -22.16 -37.54
CA VAL A 476 3.14 -22.99 -36.40
C VAL A 476 4.32 -23.75 -35.79
N SER A 477 4.39 -23.77 -34.46
CA SER A 477 5.37 -24.55 -33.71
C SER A 477 4.71 -25.75 -33.01
N PRO A 478 5.37 -26.92 -32.93
CA PRO A 478 4.89 -28.04 -32.12
C PRO A 478 4.68 -27.66 -30.64
N PHE A 479 3.64 -28.19 -30.01
CA PHE A 479 3.23 -27.78 -28.65
C PHE A 479 4.34 -27.93 -27.59
N TYR A 480 5.22 -28.92 -27.73
CA TYR A 480 6.30 -29.17 -26.76
C TYR A 480 7.35 -28.05 -26.73
N ILE A 481 7.48 -27.26 -27.81
CA ILE A 481 8.38 -26.10 -27.86
C ILE A 481 8.00 -25.06 -26.79
N TYR A 482 6.73 -25.03 -26.38
CA TYR A 482 6.27 -24.19 -25.27
C TYR A 482 7.02 -24.49 -23.96
N PHE A 483 7.19 -25.76 -23.64
CA PHE A 483 7.81 -26.19 -22.38
C PHE A 483 9.34 -26.28 -22.48
N THR A 484 9.88 -26.59 -23.66
CA THR A 484 11.32 -26.77 -23.85
C THR A 484 12.06 -25.49 -24.23
N SER A 485 11.38 -24.51 -24.85
CA SER A 485 11.99 -23.27 -25.34
C SER A 485 11.33 -22.02 -24.73
N PHE A 486 10.01 -21.87 -24.85
CA PHE A 486 9.36 -20.59 -24.46
C PHE A 486 9.29 -20.38 -22.95
N LEU A 487 8.87 -21.39 -22.17
CA LEU A 487 8.71 -21.27 -20.72
C LEU A 487 10.05 -21.07 -19.98
N PRO A 488 11.14 -21.80 -20.31
CA PRO A 488 12.46 -21.53 -19.75
C PRO A 488 13.00 -20.14 -20.13
N LYS A 489 12.74 -19.68 -21.37
CA LYS A 489 13.09 -18.31 -21.80
C LYS A 489 12.30 -17.24 -21.06
N LEU A 490 11.02 -17.48 -20.78
CA LEU A 490 10.13 -16.54 -20.08
C LEU A 490 10.47 -16.45 -18.59
N LEU A 491 10.80 -17.56 -17.95
CA LEU A 491 10.94 -17.60 -16.50
C LEU A 491 12.40 -17.55 -16.02
N LEU A 492 13.40 -17.70 -16.90
CA LEU A 492 14.84 -17.57 -16.61
C LEU A 492 15.22 -18.03 -15.18
N SER A 493 15.77 -17.14 -14.35
CA SER A 493 16.16 -17.42 -12.96
C SER A 493 14.98 -17.57 -12.00
N SER A 494 13.80 -17.05 -12.34
CA SER A 494 12.60 -17.18 -11.51
C SER A 494 12.05 -18.61 -11.50
N LEU A 495 12.22 -19.38 -12.58
CA LEU A 495 11.79 -20.79 -12.61
C LEU A 495 12.52 -21.67 -11.57
N PRO A 496 13.87 -21.75 -11.55
CA PRO A 496 14.57 -22.55 -10.54
C PRO A 496 14.38 -22.00 -9.13
N LEU A 497 14.35 -20.67 -8.95
CA LEU A 497 14.11 -20.05 -7.63
C LEU A 497 12.69 -20.35 -7.13
N SER A 498 11.69 -20.40 -8.01
CA SER A 498 10.32 -20.76 -7.63
C SER A 498 10.21 -22.21 -7.18
N LEU A 499 10.89 -23.13 -7.86
CA LEU A 499 10.96 -24.54 -7.48
C LEU A 499 11.68 -24.72 -6.14
N ILE A 500 12.81 -24.04 -5.93
CA ILE A 500 13.52 -24.03 -4.64
C ILE A 500 12.60 -23.45 -3.54
N GLY A 501 11.91 -22.35 -3.82
CA GLY A 501 10.95 -21.74 -2.89
C GLY A 501 9.79 -22.69 -2.54
N ALA A 502 9.26 -23.42 -3.52
CA ALA A 502 8.23 -24.44 -3.32
C ALA A 502 8.71 -25.59 -2.43
N LEU A 503 9.94 -26.04 -2.61
CA LEU A 503 10.53 -27.11 -1.80
C LEU A 503 10.81 -26.65 -0.36
N LEU A 504 11.20 -25.38 -0.17
CA LEU A 504 11.63 -24.84 1.12
C LEU A 504 10.50 -24.23 1.98
N ASP A 505 9.42 -23.71 1.37
CA ASP A 505 8.35 -23.02 2.09
C ASP A 505 6.93 -23.53 1.69
N PRO A 506 6.16 -24.09 2.64
CA PRO A 506 4.76 -24.48 2.42
C PRO A 506 3.85 -23.34 1.93
N ARG A 507 4.16 -22.08 2.28
CA ARG A 507 3.36 -20.92 1.86
C ARG A 507 3.59 -20.59 0.39
N VAL A 508 4.81 -20.77 -0.11
CA VAL A 508 5.11 -20.65 -1.55
C VAL A 508 4.38 -21.75 -2.32
N ARG A 509 4.30 -22.98 -1.79
CA ARG A 509 3.44 -24.03 -2.36
C ARG A 509 1.97 -23.63 -2.37
N ALA A 510 1.45 -23.01 -1.32
CA ALA A 510 0.07 -22.54 -1.30
C ALA A 510 -0.22 -21.41 -2.31
N LEU A 511 0.81 -20.62 -2.68
CA LEU A 511 0.72 -19.57 -3.68
C LEU A 511 0.88 -20.10 -5.11
N LEU A 512 1.72 -21.13 -5.32
CA LEU A 512 1.86 -21.83 -6.61
C LEU A 512 0.70 -22.80 -6.86
N VAL A 513 0.19 -23.41 -5.80
CA VAL A 513 -0.93 -24.35 -5.77
C VAL A 513 -2.09 -23.65 -5.07
N GLN A 514 -2.62 -22.60 -5.70
CA GLN A 514 -3.76 -21.88 -5.15
C GLN A 514 -4.98 -22.81 -5.10
N ARG A 515 -5.23 -23.37 -3.92
CA ARG A 515 -6.32 -24.29 -3.59
C ARG A 515 -7.62 -23.49 -3.45
N SER A 516 -8.39 -23.34 -4.53
CA SER A 516 -9.80 -22.97 -4.44
C SER A 516 -10.55 -23.58 -5.62
N HIS A 517 -11.83 -23.87 -5.43
CA HIS A 517 -12.72 -24.61 -6.34
C HIS A 517 -12.97 -23.94 -7.73
N SER A 518 -12.13 -22.97 -8.12
CA SER A 518 -12.11 -22.27 -9.42
C SER A 518 -11.09 -22.87 -10.41
N TRP A 519 -10.69 -24.14 -10.22
CA TRP A 519 -9.68 -24.78 -11.09
C TRP A 519 -10.13 -24.90 -12.55
N ARG A 520 -11.44 -24.92 -12.84
CA ARG A 520 -11.96 -24.99 -14.21
C ARG A 520 -11.94 -23.65 -14.96
N SER A 521 -11.98 -22.52 -14.27
CA SER A 521 -12.02 -21.19 -14.87
C SER A 521 -10.63 -20.52 -14.90
N SER A 522 -9.75 -20.80 -13.94
CA SER A 522 -8.50 -20.04 -13.78
C SER A 522 -7.30 -20.62 -14.54
N VAL A 523 -7.23 -21.93 -14.79
CA VAL A 523 -6.07 -22.57 -15.45
C VAL A 523 -6.02 -22.27 -16.96
N VAL A 524 -7.18 -22.02 -17.58
CA VAL A 524 -7.28 -21.51 -18.96
C VAL A 524 -6.98 -20.01 -19.04
N TRP A 525 -7.15 -19.28 -17.92
CA TRP A 525 -7.01 -17.82 -17.83
C TRP A 525 -5.56 -17.34 -17.66
N ASP A 526 -4.69 -18.12 -17.01
CA ASP A 526 -3.40 -17.63 -16.49
C ASP A 526 -2.15 -18.19 -17.20
N THR A 527 -2.33 -19.15 -18.11
CA THR A 527 -1.20 -19.77 -18.85
C THR A 527 -0.79 -18.99 -20.09
N LYS A 528 -1.58 -18.01 -20.55
CA LYS A 528 -1.26 -17.17 -21.73
C LYS A 528 -0.87 -15.73 -21.39
N ASN A 529 -1.18 -15.27 -20.18
CA ASN A 529 -0.83 -13.94 -19.69
C ASN A 529 0.36 -14.04 -18.73
N GLY A 530 1.57 -14.13 -19.28
CA GLY A 530 2.80 -14.11 -18.48
C GLY A 530 2.86 -12.95 -17.46
N ALA A 531 2.13 -11.84 -17.70
CA ALA A 531 2.11 -10.62 -16.90
C ALA A 531 1.49 -10.73 -15.48
N SER A 532 0.45 -11.55 -15.27
CA SER A 532 -0.26 -11.63 -13.97
C SER A 532 0.55 -12.36 -12.90
N TRP A 533 1.34 -13.35 -13.33
CA TRP A 533 2.27 -14.08 -12.47
C TRP A 533 3.34 -13.16 -11.88
N PHE A 534 3.78 -12.12 -12.61
CA PHE A 534 4.86 -11.24 -12.14
C PHE A 534 4.47 -10.43 -10.90
N THR A 535 3.27 -9.85 -10.84
CA THR A 535 2.85 -9.05 -9.66
C THR A 535 2.58 -9.92 -8.43
N LEU A 536 2.02 -11.12 -8.63
CA LEU A 536 1.81 -12.11 -7.57
C LEU A 536 3.14 -12.70 -7.05
N PHE A 537 4.13 -12.94 -7.93
CA PHE A 537 5.47 -13.37 -7.53
C PHE A 537 6.25 -12.31 -6.74
N HIS A 538 6.07 -11.04 -7.07
CA HIS A 538 6.67 -9.95 -6.32
C HIS A 538 6.07 -9.84 -4.90
N CYS A 539 4.76 -10.08 -4.73
CA CYS A 539 4.13 -10.04 -3.42
C CYS A 539 4.44 -11.28 -2.55
N SER A 540 4.59 -12.46 -3.16
CA SER A 540 4.84 -13.72 -2.44
C SER A 540 6.26 -13.87 -1.90
N THR A 541 7.25 -13.27 -2.59
CA THR A 541 8.66 -13.27 -2.19
C THR A 541 9.01 -12.18 -1.16
N LEU A 542 8.10 -11.22 -0.93
CA LEU A 542 8.30 -10.07 -0.03
C LEU A 542 7.80 -10.28 1.42
N LEU A 543 7.32 -11.47 1.78
CA LEU A 543 6.93 -11.79 3.15
C LEU A 543 8.09 -12.50 3.86
N PRO A 544 9.01 -11.80 4.56
CA PRO A 544 9.77 -12.46 5.60
C PRO A 544 8.79 -12.95 6.67
N PRO A 545 9.01 -14.13 7.28
CA PRO A 545 8.25 -14.52 8.46
C PRO A 545 8.48 -13.47 9.54
N ALA A 546 7.38 -12.92 10.07
CA ALA A 546 7.43 -11.93 11.14
C ALA A 546 7.96 -12.53 12.46
N ASP A 547 8.11 -13.85 12.57
CA ASP A 547 8.64 -14.53 13.74
C ASP A 547 9.37 -15.82 13.31
N GLU A 548 10.69 -15.95 13.55
CA GLU A 548 11.43 -17.20 13.90
C GLU A 548 12.99 -17.13 13.72
N PRO A 549 13.78 -17.96 14.46
CA PRO A 549 15.13 -17.60 14.92
C PRO A 549 16.32 -17.91 13.99
N LYS A 550 17.41 -17.19 14.28
CA LYS A 550 18.86 -17.21 13.90
C LYS A 550 19.45 -18.32 12.99
N LYS A 551 18.88 -19.51 12.82
CA LYS A 551 19.46 -20.62 12.02
C LYS A 551 19.35 -20.45 10.49
N ARG A 552 18.52 -19.54 9.98
CA ARG A 552 18.37 -19.28 8.53
C ARG A 552 19.25 -18.16 7.96
N HIS A 553 20.02 -17.47 8.81
CA HIS A 553 20.90 -16.36 8.38
C HIS A 553 21.97 -16.78 7.36
N ALA A 554 22.46 -18.03 7.44
CA ALA A 554 23.45 -18.57 6.51
C ALA A 554 22.88 -18.86 5.11
N VAL A 555 21.63 -19.33 5.02
CA VAL A 555 20.95 -19.58 3.74
C VAL A 555 20.66 -18.26 3.04
N TRP A 556 20.18 -17.26 3.79
CA TRP A 556 19.91 -15.92 3.27
C TRP A 556 21.19 -15.14 2.94
N SER A 557 22.29 -15.31 3.68
CA SER A 557 23.58 -14.72 3.30
C SER A 557 24.18 -15.37 2.05
N THR A 558 23.97 -16.68 1.88
CA THR A 558 24.40 -17.41 0.68
C THR A 558 23.57 -17.02 -0.54
N LEU A 559 22.25 -16.89 -0.39
CA LEU A 559 21.36 -16.37 -1.44
C LEU A 559 21.63 -14.89 -1.76
N TYR A 560 21.87 -14.04 -0.74
CA TYR A 560 22.29 -12.66 -0.93
C TYR A 560 23.60 -12.58 -1.71
N SER A 561 24.60 -13.36 -1.29
CA SER A 561 25.89 -13.41 -1.94
C SER A 561 25.81 -14.01 -3.35
N GLY A 562 24.90 -14.96 -3.59
CA GLY A 562 24.60 -15.53 -4.90
C GLY A 562 23.91 -14.54 -5.83
N CYS A 563 22.89 -13.82 -5.36
CA CYS A 563 22.20 -12.77 -6.11
C CYS A 563 23.11 -11.57 -6.38
N CYS A 564 23.92 -11.15 -5.41
CA CYS A 564 24.93 -10.10 -5.59
C CYS A 564 26.02 -10.53 -6.57
N ARG A 565 26.50 -11.79 -6.52
CA ARG A 565 27.46 -12.31 -7.51
C ARG A 565 26.85 -12.44 -8.90
N PHE A 566 25.58 -12.84 -9.02
CA PHE A 566 24.86 -12.89 -10.29
C PHE A 566 24.65 -11.48 -10.86
N ALA A 567 24.20 -10.54 -10.04
CA ALA A 567 24.07 -9.12 -10.43
C ALA A 567 25.43 -8.52 -10.82
N TYR A 568 26.49 -8.81 -10.07
CA TYR A 568 27.85 -8.39 -10.39
C TYR A 568 28.36 -9.02 -11.70
N VAL A 569 28.08 -10.29 -11.96
CA VAL A 569 28.43 -10.96 -13.23
C VAL A 569 27.65 -10.36 -14.41
N GLN A 570 26.40 -9.93 -14.21
CA GLN A 570 25.63 -9.18 -15.21
C GLN A 570 26.15 -7.74 -15.42
N LEU A 571 26.77 -7.13 -14.40
CA LEU A 571 27.21 -5.73 -14.41
C LEU A 571 28.69 -5.51 -14.76
N HIS A 572 29.59 -6.49 -14.58
CA HIS A 572 31.05 -6.31 -14.65
C HIS A 572 31.79 -7.25 -15.60
N ARG A 573 31.13 -8.26 -16.17
CA ARG A 573 31.68 -8.88 -17.40
C ARG A 573 31.18 -8.05 -18.56
N ASP A 574 32.09 -7.69 -19.45
CA ASP A 574 31.76 -7.29 -20.82
C ASP A 574 30.57 -8.13 -21.26
N ILE A 575 29.44 -7.44 -21.44
CA ILE A 575 28.16 -7.90 -21.93
C ILE A 575 28.29 -9.32 -22.51
N PRO A 576 27.93 -10.39 -21.76
CA PRO A 576 27.81 -11.69 -22.41
C PRO A 576 26.81 -11.52 -23.56
N PRO A 577 26.92 -12.26 -24.67
CA PRO A 577 26.24 -11.97 -25.95
C PRO A 577 24.70 -11.89 -25.88
N CYS A 578 24.12 -12.15 -24.71
CA CYS A 578 22.71 -12.12 -24.37
C CYS A 578 22.05 -10.73 -24.47
N THR A 579 22.80 -9.63 -24.61
CA THR A 579 22.24 -8.26 -24.65
C THR A 579 22.63 -7.44 -25.88
N ARG A 580 23.20 -8.03 -26.94
CA ARG A 580 23.07 -7.44 -28.28
C ARG A 580 21.68 -7.80 -28.82
N VAL A 581 20.70 -7.04 -28.35
CA VAL A 581 19.26 -7.24 -28.60
C VAL A 581 18.87 -6.89 -30.04
N ASP A 582 19.75 -6.25 -30.80
CA ASP A 582 19.50 -5.89 -32.21
C ASP A 582 19.06 -7.11 -33.05
N CYS A 583 19.60 -8.30 -32.75
CA CYS A 583 19.24 -9.56 -33.41
C CYS A 583 17.83 -10.09 -33.05
N GLU A 584 17.14 -9.53 -32.06
CA GLU A 584 15.74 -9.87 -31.76
C GLU A 584 14.75 -9.06 -32.62
N TYR A 585 15.18 -7.94 -33.20
CA TYR A 585 14.32 -6.99 -33.92
C TYR A 585 14.89 -6.68 -35.31
N PRO A 586 15.01 -7.69 -36.18
CA PRO A 586 15.71 -7.55 -37.45
C PRO A 586 15.06 -6.51 -38.36
N GLY A 587 13.73 -6.29 -38.28
CA GLY A 587 13.04 -5.29 -39.12
C GLY A 587 13.44 -3.84 -38.81
N GLY A 588 13.45 -3.46 -37.52
CA GLY A 588 13.93 -2.14 -37.10
C GLY A 588 15.42 -1.93 -37.40
N ALA A 589 16.23 -2.97 -37.19
CA ALA A 589 17.65 -2.96 -37.52
C ALA A 589 17.89 -2.84 -39.04
N ALA A 590 17.11 -3.54 -39.88
CA ALA A 590 17.19 -3.46 -41.34
C ALA A 590 16.80 -2.08 -41.85
N LEU A 591 15.75 -1.48 -41.30
CA LEU A 591 15.33 -0.13 -41.69
C LEU A 591 16.33 0.94 -41.26
N SER A 592 16.91 0.80 -40.07
CA SER A 592 18.00 1.66 -39.59
C SER A 592 19.27 1.52 -40.46
N ALA A 593 19.68 0.29 -40.75
CA ALA A 593 20.79 0.01 -41.66
C ALA A 593 20.52 0.56 -43.07
N PHE A 594 19.31 0.42 -43.59
CA PHE A 594 18.89 1.00 -44.87
C PHE A 594 19.04 2.53 -44.86
N ASN A 595 18.49 3.21 -43.84
CA ASN A 595 18.65 4.65 -43.69
C ASN A 595 20.13 5.04 -43.65
N HIS A 596 20.98 4.31 -42.93
CA HIS A 596 22.42 4.62 -42.84
C HIS A 596 23.16 4.40 -44.16
N ILE A 597 22.90 3.30 -44.87
CA ILE A 597 23.56 2.97 -46.15
C ILE A 597 23.28 4.06 -47.18
N TYR A 598 22.01 4.49 -47.28
CA TYR A 598 21.57 5.41 -48.32
C TYR A 598 21.57 6.88 -47.87
N ALA A 599 21.71 7.19 -46.58
CA ALA A 599 21.93 8.56 -46.11
C ALA A 599 23.29 9.14 -46.56
N GLY A 600 24.31 8.30 -46.73
CA GLY A 600 25.66 8.72 -47.13
C GLY A 600 25.91 8.75 -48.65
N GLN A 601 25.04 8.15 -49.46
CA GLN A 601 25.17 8.15 -50.92
C GLN A 601 24.83 9.52 -51.57
N ASP A 602 24.26 10.46 -50.81
CA ASP A 602 24.08 11.85 -51.23
C ASP A 602 25.37 12.69 -51.11
N THR A 603 26.45 12.14 -50.54
CA THR A 603 27.75 12.82 -50.39
C THR A 603 28.88 12.06 -51.10
N GLY A 604 28.97 12.15 -52.43
CA GLY A 604 30.18 11.65 -53.12
C GLY A 604 30.14 11.53 -54.65
N ALA A 605 30.41 12.64 -55.34
CA ALA A 605 31.18 12.71 -56.61
C ALA A 605 30.62 12.03 -57.88
N LEU A 606 29.67 12.69 -58.56
CA LEU A 606 29.67 13.10 -59.98
C LEU A 606 28.34 13.84 -60.27
N PRO A 607 28.37 14.96 -61.01
CA PRO A 607 27.87 16.20 -60.45
C PRO A 607 26.47 16.53 -60.94
N ALA A 608 25.81 17.34 -60.13
CA ALA A 608 24.75 18.28 -60.51
C ALA A 608 25.01 19.06 -61.82
N LEU A 609 26.17 18.94 -62.47
CA LEU A 609 26.45 19.48 -63.80
C LEU A 609 25.64 18.84 -64.93
N VAL A 610 25.21 17.57 -64.84
CA VAL A 610 24.52 16.92 -65.98
C VAL A 610 23.01 17.22 -66.03
N LEU A 611 22.40 17.68 -64.93
CA LEU A 611 20.96 18.03 -64.89
C LEU A 611 20.63 19.52 -64.73
N ILE A 612 21.62 20.41 -64.76
CA ILE A 612 21.35 21.86 -64.86
C ILE A 612 20.87 22.25 -66.28
N ILE A 613 21.10 21.41 -67.29
CA ILE A 613 20.74 21.70 -68.69
C ILE A 613 19.21 21.55 -68.97
N LEU A 614 18.43 20.93 -68.08
CA LEU A 614 16.98 20.66 -68.29
C LEU A 614 16.05 21.16 -67.17
N GLY A 615 16.48 22.10 -66.32
CA GLY A 615 15.58 22.84 -65.42
C GLY A 615 14.83 22.00 -64.36
N ARG A 616 15.23 20.75 -64.09
CA ARG A 616 14.71 19.93 -63.00
C ARG A 616 15.85 19.18 -62.31
N LEU A 617 16.14 19.50 -61.05
CA LEU A 617 16.93 18.63 -60.17
C LEU A 617 16.05 17.41 -59.82
N ILE A 618 16.24 16.30 -60.54
CA ILE A 618 15.60 15.02 -60.23
C ILE A 618 16.61 14.21 -59.42
N TYR A 619 16.51 14.26 -58.10
CA TYR A 619 17.12 13.25 -57.24
C TYR A 619 16.41 11.92 -57.46
N PRO A 620 17.10 10.76 -57.47
CA PRO A 620 16.42 9.47 -57.55
C PRO A 620 15.47 9.32 -56.36
N LYS A 621 14.17 9.15 -56.64
CA LYS A 621 13.14 8.96 -55.61
C LYS A 621 13.35 7.60 -54.96
N VAL A 622 13.89 7.56 -53.75
CA VAL A 622 14.06 6.33 -52.98
C VAL A 622 12.69 5.84 -52.55
N HIS A 623 12.29 4.69 -53.07
CA HIS A 623 11.08 3.99 -52.69
C HIS A 623 11.46 2.61 -52.17
N VAL A 624 11.31 2.41 -50.87
CA VAL A 624 11.58 1.14 -50.19
C VAL A 624 10.27 0.47 -49.83
N HIS A 625 10.12 -0.78 -50.27
CA HIS A 625 8.99 -1.63 -49.90
C HIS A 625 9.41 -2.66 -48.84
N ILE A 626 8.63 -2.79 -47.78
CA ILE A 626 8.88 -3.74 -46.68
C ILE A 626 7.94 -4.93 -46.86
N SER A 627 8.47 -6.03 -47.43
CA SER A 627 7.66 -7.03 -48.15
C SER A 627 6.80 -7.95 -47.31
N ASN A 628 7.07 -8.09 -46.01
CA ASN A 628 6.30 -9.00 -45.17
C ASN A 628 6.19 -8.54 -43.72
N LEU A 629 5.29 -9.20 -43.00
CA LEU A 629 4.92 -8.85 -41.64
C LEU A 629 6.11 -8.97 -40.66
N ALA A 630 7.00 -9.94 -40.84
CA ALA A 630 8.18 -10.09 -39.99
C ALA A 630 9.22 -8.97 -40.24
N ALA A 631 9.41 -8.54 -41.49
CA ALA A 631 10.24 -7.38 -41.83
C ALA A 631 9.62 -6.07 -41.34
N GLN A 632 8.29 -5.99 -41.31
CA GLN A 632 7.55 -4.86 -40.74
C GLN A 632 7.59 -4.86 -39.20
N THR A 633 7.85 -5.99 -38.54
CA THR A 633 8.01 -6.01 -37.09
C THR A 633 9.23 -5.17 -36.66
N GLY A 634 8.93 -4.09 -35.92
CA GLY A 634 9.94 -3.13 -35.48
C GLY A 634 10.19 -1.95 -36.41
N ALA A 635 9.52 -1.89 -37.57
CA ALA A 635 9.54 -0.74 -38.47
C ALA A 635 8.59 0.36 -37.98
N SER A 636 9.04 1.21 -37.05
CA SER A 636 8.26 2.31 -36.52
C SER A 636 8.23 3.52 -37.45
N LEU A 637 7.21 4.38 -37.32
CA LEU A 637 7.17 5.69 -38.01
C LEU A 637 8.36 6.59 -37.63
N PHE A 638 8.92 6.42 -36.43
CA PHE A 638 10.14 7.13 -36.02
C PHE A 638 11.37 6.70 -36.82
N LEU A 639 11.39 5.51 -37.43
CA LEU A 639 12.46 5.09 -38.33
C LEU A 639 12.26 5.59 -39.77
N HIS A 640 11.14 6.25 -40.09
CA HIS A 640 10.93 6.89 -41.39
C HIS A 640 11.59 8.28 -41.38
N THR A 641 12.92 8.30 -41.25
CA THR A 641 13.70 9.52 -41.00
C THR A 641 13.75 10.46 -42.20
N HIS A 642 13.58 9.95 -43.42
CA HIS A 642 13.66 10.73 -44.67
C HIS A 642 12.30 11.02 -45.36
N ALA A 643 11.19 10.80 -44.64
CA ALA A 643 9.84 11.14 -45.11
C ALA A 643 9.13 12.08 -44.12
N PRO A 644 8.25 13.00 -44.56
CA PRO A 644 7.40 13.78 -43.66
C PRO A 644 6.38 12.88 -42.92
N PRO A 645 5.79 13.33 -41.80
CA PRO A 645 5.92 14.65 -41.16
C PRO A 645 7.19 14.79 -40.30
N TYR A 646 7.60 16.02 -40.00
CA TYR A 646 8.73 16.33 -39.13
C TYR A 646 8.31 17.22 -37.97
N LEU A 647 8.91 17.00 -36.79
CA LEU A 647 8.64 17.83 -35.63
C LEU A 647 9.18 19.25 -35.88
N PRO A 648 8.38 20.30 -35.70
CA PRO A 648 8.86 21.67 -35.82
C PRO A 648 10.04 21.93 -34.87
N GLY A 649 11.14 22.46 -35.42
CA GLY A 649 12.36 22.76 -34.65
C GLY A 649 13.49 21.74 -34.76
N LEU A 650 13.25 20.56 -35.37
CA LEU A 650 14.34 19.62 -35.68
C LEU A 650 15.06 19.96 -36.99
N PRO A 651 16.36 19.64 -37.10
CA PRO A 651 17.08 19.74 -38.36
C PRO A 651 16.41 18.84 -39.40
N MET A 652 16.00 19.43 -40.53
CA MET A 652 15.38 18.66 -41.61
C MET A 652 16.43 17.85 -42.37
N PRO A 653 16.14 16.59 -42.73
CA PRO A 653 17.01 15.82 -43.60
C PRO A 653 17.18 16.50 -44.96
N GLN A 654 18.35 16.33 -45.57
CA GLN A 654 18.66 16.89 -46.90
C GLN A 654 17.81 16.22 -48.00
N ALA A 655 17.55 14.91 -47.90
CA ALA A 655 16.68 14.16 -48.80
C ALA A 655 15.24 14.08 -48.26
N ARG A 656 14.26 14.57 -49.04
CA ARG A 656 12.84 14.68 -48.62
C ARG A 656 11.86 13.81 -49.39
N ASN A 657 12.34 12.95 -50.30
CA ASN A 657 11.51 12.24 -51.27
C ASN A 657 11.49 10.72 -51.06
N TRP A 658 11.75 10.24 -49.84
CA TRP A 658 11.70 8.81 -49.57
C TRP A 658 10.26 8.36 -49.38
N THR A 659 9.92 7.20 -49.94
CA THR A 659 8.63 6.53 -49.73
C THR A 659 8.89 5.20 -49.03
N TYR A 660 8.30 5.04 -47.85
CA TYR A 660 8.35 3.81 -47.06
C TYR A 660 7.03 3.09 -47.22
N ASP A 661 6.98 2.12 -48.12
CA ASP A 661 5.78 1.36 -48.43
C ASP A 661 5.71 0.07 -47.60
N LYS A 662 4.55 -0.14 -46.97
CA LYS A 662 4.23 -1.30 -46.12
C LYS A 662 3.02 -2.08 -46.66
N THR A 663 2.64 -1.85 -47.92
CA THR A 663 1.49 -2.52 -48.54
C THR A 663 1.59 -4.03 -48.41
N GLU A 664 0.61 -4.64 -47.75
CA GLU A 664 0.61 -6.08 -47.51
C GLU A 664 0.26 -6.88 -48.77
N HIS A 665 0.59 -8.18 -48.77
CA HIS A 665 0.21 -9.14 -49.81
C HIS A 665 0.76 -8.90 -51.23
N LEU A 666 1.81 -8.08 -51.38
CA LEU A 666 2.50 -7.95 -52.65
C LEU A 666 3.46 -9.12 -52.89
N SER A 667 3.28 -9.84 -54.00
CA SER A 667 4.19 -10.91 -54.38
C SER A 667 5.54 -10.35 -54.87
N PRO A 668 6.67 -11.07 -54.72
CA PRO A 668 7.96 -10.65 -55.28
C PRO A 668 7.91 -10.31 -56.78
N LYS A 669 7.02 -10.97 -57.54
CA LYS A 669 6.77 -10.66 -58.95
C LYS A 669 6.09 -9.29 -59.14
N ALA A 670 5.09 -8.97 -58.31
CA ALA A 670 4.41 -7.67 -58.35
C ALA A 670 5.38 -6.54 -57.97
N LEU A 671 6.19 -6.75 -56.91
CA LEU A 671 7.21 -5.79 -56.48
C LEU A 671 8.27 -5.54 -57.56
N THR A 672 8.65 -6.60 -58.28
CA THR A 672 9.60 -6.50 -59.39
C THR A 672 9.00 -5.82 -60.62
N ALA A 673 7.70 -6.03 -60.88
CA ALA A 673 7.00 -5.44 -62.01
C ALA A 673 6.75 -3.93 -61.85
N ASP A 674 6.60 -3.43 -60.62
CA ASP A 674 6.41 -2.00 -60.37
C ASP A 674 7.75 -1.25 -60.51
N PRO A 675 7.93 -0.38 -61.53
CA PRO A 675 9.17 0.37 -61.72
C PRO A 675 9.40 1.44 -60.66
N MET A 676 8.38 1.82 -59.89
CA MET A 676 8.53 2.81 -58.82
C MET A 676 9.25 2.25 -57.60
N ILE A 677 9.28 0.93 -57.40
CA ILE A 677 9.92 0.31 -56.23
C ILE A 677 11.41 0.10 -56.50
N THR A 678 12.21 0.98 -55.90
CA THR A 678 13.69 0.97 -56.05
C THR A 678 14.39 0.00 -55.10
N HIS A 679 13.84 -0.21 -53.90
CA HIS A 679 14.45 -1.01 -52.84
C HIS A 679 13.41 -1.92 -52.19
N VAL A 680 13.85 -3.09 -51.71
CA VAL A 680 12.99 -4.04 -51.00
C VAL A 680 13.72 -4.57 -49.77
N ILE A 681 13.02 -4.61 -48.63
CA ILE A 681 13.47 -5.35 -47.44
C ILE A 681 12.64 -6.63 -47.35
N ALA A 682 13.30 -7.80 -47.45
CA ALA A 682 12.64 -9.10 -47.52
C ALA A 682 13.33 -10.20 -46.70
N GLU A 683 12.58 -11.21 -46.26
CA GLU A 683 13.13 -12.39 -45.55
C GLU A 683 13.99 -13.30 -46.44
N SER A 684 13.78 -13.25 -47.75
CA SER A 684 14.45 -14.16 -48.68
C SER A 684 14.91 -13.41 -49.91
N ALA A 685 16.23 -13.30 -50.05
CA ALA A 685 16.85 -12.77 -51.26
C ALA A 685 16.58 -13.66 -52.49
N SER A 686 16.45 -14.99 -52.32
CA SER A 686 16.25 -15.93 -53.41
C SER A 686 14.88 -15.83 -54.08
N ALA A 687 13.90 -15.21 -53.40
CA ALA A 687 12.59 -14.92 -53.97
C ALA A 687 12.64 -13.84 -55.08
N PHE A 688 13.75 -13.08 -55.17
CA PHE A 688 13.93 -12.00 -56.13
C PHE A 688 14.97 -12.39 -57.20
N PRO A 689 14.70 -12.14 -58.50
CA PRO A 689 15.64 -12.48 -59.56
C PRO A 689 16.96 -11.69 -59.45
N ALA A 690 18.08 -12.39 -59.27
CA ALA A 690 19.42 -11.78 -59.14
C ALA A 690 19.87 -10.94 -60.34
N ARG A 691 19.19 -11.07 -61.50
CA ARG A 691 19.42 -10.20 -62.67
C ARG A 691 18.86 -8.79 -62.49
N GLN A 692 17.81 -8.63 -61.69
CA GLN A 692 17.09 -7.37 -61.50
C GLN A 692 17.29 -6.78 -60.10
N TRP A 693 17.70 -7.60 -59.13
CA TRP A 693 17.93 -7.19 -57.75
C TRP A 693 19.35 -7.54 -57.29
N ALA A 694 19.95 -6.65 -56.52
CA ALA A 694 21.24 -6.81 -55.85
C ALA A 694 21.01 -6.85 -54.33
N VAL A 695 21.62 -7.82 -53.63
CA VAL A 695 21.66 -7.81 -52.17
C VAL A 695 22.75 -6.84 -51.73
N VAL A 696 22.36 -5.77 -51.03
CA VAL A 696 23.27 -4.72 -50.55
C VAL A 696 23.58 -4.83 -49.06
N GLY A 697 22.74 -5.56 -48.32
CA GLY A 697 22.94 -5.81 -46.91
C GLY A 697 22.09 -6.99 -46.43
N ALA A 698 22.52 -7.59 -45.33
CA ALA A 698 21.78 -8.62 -44.61
C ALA A 698 21.81 -8.31 -43.12
N VAL A 699 20.72 -8.61 -42.43
CA VAL A 699 20.57 -8.42 -40.99
C VAL A 699 20.40 -9.78 -40.33
N ASP A 700 21.30 -10.04 -39.39
CA ASP A 700 21.28 -11.24 -38.55
C ASP A 700 20.13 -11.19 -37.55
N GLY A 701 19.38 -12.28 -37.47
CA GLY A 701 18.44 -12.54 -36.38
C GLY A 701 18.92 -13.66 -35.45
N PHE A 702 18.29 -13.73 -34.28
CA PHE A 702 18.60 -14.73 -33.26
C PHE A 702 17.90 -16.08 -33.52
N ASP A 703 18.67 -17.17 -33.57
CA ASP A 703 18.14 -18.54 -33.76
C ASP A 703 18.02 -19.33 -32.46
N GLY A 704 18.88 -19.05 -31.48
CA GLY A 704 18.89 -19.80 -30.24
C GLY A 704 20.23 -19.80 -29.53
N TRP A 705 20.28 -20.53 -28.43
CA TRP A 705 21.49 -20.74 -27.64
C TRP A 705 22.03 -22.13 -27.91
N ARG A 706 23.33 -22.23 -28.22
CA ARG A 706 24.06 -23.49 -28.35
C ARG A 706 24.98 -23.64 -27.15
N LEU A 707 24.94 -24.82 -26.52
CA LEU A 707 25.90 -25.15 -25.48
C LEU A 707 27.22 -25.53 -26.12
N ASN A 708 28.25 -24.71 -25.92
CA ASN A 708 29.59 -25.02 -26.40
C ASN A 708 30.23 -26.05 -25.47
N ARG A 709 30.35 -27.30 -25.96
CA ARG A 709 30.91 -28.42 -25.20
C ARG A 709 32.45 -28.35 -25.08
N ASP A 710 33.11 -27.52 -25.88
CA ASP A 710 34.57 -27.38 -25.91
C ASP A 710 35.10 -26.66 -24.66
N VAL A 711 34.23 -25.97 -23.93
CA VAL A 711 34.57 -25.40 -22.62
C VAL A 711 34.86 -26.50 -21.59
N ALA A 712 34.21 -27.65 -21.69
CA ALA A 712 34.47 -28.78 -20.80
C ALA A 712 35.89 -29.36 -21.03
N SER A 713 36.40 -29.30 -22.26
CA SER A 713 37.81 -29.63 -22.55
C SER A 713 38.80 -28.59 -22.01
N GLY A 714 38.45 -27.30 -21.97
CA GLY A 714 39.31 -26.26 -21.38
C GLY A 714 39.57 -26.47 -19.88
N PHE A 715 38.58 -27.00 -19.15
CA PHE A 715 38.78 -27.42 -17.75
C PHE A 715 39.70 -28.64 -17.59
N LYS A 716 39.86 -29.45 -18.65
CA LYS A 716 40.85 -30.55 -18.66
C LYS A 716 42.28 -30.04 -18.92
N MET A 717 42.44 -28.89 -19.56
CA MET A 717 43.75 -28.28 -19.87
C MET A 717 44.25 -27.33 -18.76
N GLY A 718 43.37 -26.82 -17.89
CA GLY A 718 43.74 -26.14 -16.65
C GLY A 718 42.66 -25.20 -16.13
N LEU A 719 42.70 -24.87 -14.82
CA LEU A 719 41.69 -24.02 -14.16
C LEU A 719 41.57 -22.63 -14.83
N MET A 720 42.70 -22.05 -15.23
CA MET A 720 42.74 -20.72 -15.85
C MET A 720 42.20 -20.74 -17.30
N GLU A 721 42.42 -21.83 -18.05
CA GLU A 721 41.84 -22.01 -19.39
C GLU A 721 40.34 -22.33 -19.33
N GLY A 722 39.93 -23.19 -18.40
CA GLY A 722 38.52 -23.46 -18.11
C GLY A 722 37.76 -22.17 -17.75
N LEU A 723 38.31 -21.36 -16.84
CA LEU A 723 37.71 -20.07 -16.43
C LEU A 723 37.62 -19.04 -17.58
N LYS A 724 38.59 -19.03 -18.51
CA LYS A 724 38.53 -18.23 -19.76
C LYS A 724 37.44 -18.75 -20.71
N GLY A 725 37.15 -20.05 -20.69
CA GLY A 725 36.11 -20.69 -21.50
C GLY A 725 34.68 -20.51 -20.96
N VAL A 726 34.49 -20.21 -19.66
CA VAL A 726 33.15 -20.12 -19.03
C VAL A 726 32.22 -19.12 -19.74
N GLY A 727 32.76 -18.01 -20.28
CA GLY A 727 31.98 -17.03 -21.05
C GLY A 727 31.50 -17.54 -22.42
N ARG A 728 32.09 -18.62 -22.94
CA ARG A 728 31.76 -19.26 -24.22
C ARG A 728 30.86 -20.49 -24.08
N VAL A 729 30.48 -20.89 -22.85
CA VAL A 729 29.64 -22.07 -22.58
C VAL A 729 28.29 -21.97 -23.28
N LEU A 730 27.74 -20.77 -23.36
CA LEU A 730 26.49 -20.45 -24.03
C LEU A 730 26.82 -19.53 -25.21
N GLU A 731 26.76 -20.10 -26.41
CA GLU A 731 26.98 -19.39 -27.66
C GLU A 731 25.65 -18.99 -28.28
N MET A 732 25.51 -17.71 -28.65
CA MET A 732 24.34 -17.21 -29.36
C MET A 732 24.46 -17.56 -30.84
N VAL A 733 23.56 -18.40 -31.35
CA VAL A 733 23.47 -18.75 -32.77
C VAL A 733 22.64 -17.69 -33.49
N ARG A 734 23.15 -17.26 -34.65
CA ARG A 734 22.54 -16.23 -35.49
C ARG A 734 22.52 -16.71 -36.94
N SER A 735 21.53 -16.24 -37.70
CA SER A 735 21.47 -16.39 -39.15
C SER A 735 20.87 -15.14 -39.78
N GLU A 736 21.19 -14.90 -41.04
CA GLU A 736 20.60 -13.83 -41.84
C GLU A 736 19.08 -14.05 -41.92
N LYS A 737 18.30 -13.08 -41.42
CA LYS A 737 16.83 -13.13 -41.42
C LYS A 737 16.20 -12.17 -42.39
N LEU A 738 16.82 -11.02 -42.64
CA LEU A 738 16.32 -10.01 -43.56
C LEU A 738 17.43 -9.55 -44.49
N PHE A 739 17.07 -9.32 -45.74
CA PHE A 739 17.95 -8.85 -46.79
C PHE A 739 17.45 -7.50 -47.29
N ILE A 740 18.38 -6.58 -47.49
CA ILE A 740 18.15 -5.29 -48.13
C ILE A 740 18.54 -5.48 -49.60
N LEU A 741 17.57 -5.28 -50.48
CA LEU A 741 17.68 -5.45 -51.92
C LEU A 741 17.58 -4.10 -52.62
N GLU A 742 18.48 -3.85 -53.56
CA GLU A 742 18.46 -2.70 -54.45
C GLU A 742 18.17 -3.15 -55.87
N ARG A 743 17.30 -2.42 -56.58
CA ARG A 743 17.01 -2.69 -57.99
C ARG A 743 18.24 -2.34 -58.83
N LYS A 744 18.69 -3.28 -59.67
CA LYS A 744 19.70 -3.03 -60.69
C LYS A 744 19.08 -2.15 -61.78
N GLY A 745 19.68 -0.98 -62.00
CA GLY A 745 19.26 0.01 -62.99
C GLY A 745 19.31 -0.49 -64.43
#